data_AF-A0A8R1W487-F1
#
_entry.id   AF-A0A8R1W487-F1
#
_cell.length_a   1.000
_cell.length_b   1.000
_cell.length_c   1.000
_cell.angle_alpha   90.00
_cell.angle_beta   90.00
_cell.angle_gamma   90.00
#
_symmetry.space_group_name_H-M   'P 1'
#
loop_
_entity.id
_entity.type
_entity.pdbx_description
1 polymer ?
#
loop_
_entity_poly.entity_id
_entity_poly.type
_entity_poly.pdbx_seq_one_letter_code
_entity_poly.pdbx_strand_id
1 'polypeptide(L)'
;MGDLASCKLMGEFSEDPVNNFDYITAADRMSYSFNVHNDGDVLEIVSLGSSHGTHVSAIAAGYFPDEPDRNGVAPGAQIISLTIGDSRLETMETGTAVVRAMIKVMELRKKFNIDVINMSYGEHSNWSHAGRVGDIMNDVIDKYAVTWVASAGNHGPALCTIGAPPDISKTTIIGVGAYVSPDMMTTEYSMLQKLPGNTYTWSSRGPTIDGGRGISVCAPGGAITSVPGYLLRGSQLMNGTSMSAPHVAGATAVLISGLKGKAIDTCPYLIKRAMENTASYNDKIDHFSQGHGLLQVDKAFDYLTQYYTEQESYVKFMVSCSIQGHSVNGNKGIHIRNAIENKVVDCVIIVEPVFLNNVDVDADRKINFQMSLCLTSDVSWVLVPKYLELMYMARNFNIKVDPSGLSPGVHTTTVRAYDVKNTAKGPVFTFEVTVVRPVKTDDSGSLSYENVNFNPNSLIKRNFVLVPNNVSWATLHIKHLDTDVSANFCLHTVQLLPQKSCKFMEYYKMFNLKSNEFQAHFAVEENVVLEVALAKYWPSCSNIILSYKLQFHGVIPQSKNIAMYHGMGLQSVMLKPGVKNEEIQPSVSLKHLITVLRPNEGKITALTSRDVIPPQRPIYQLNLSYAFSLPKSTEAYATCGLFGELLYENEYESQLWMLFDSNKQYIAAGDAYSSRHVYKLDKGDYTIKMHVRHERRELLDKIIDLPIQVVQKLQNQINLDVYNSHHQATIFGKKSSCFVMTPNGALCNLNIGSLSIDKIISLKLLPGHCLAGNIIYAKDENGKKVDIYDFKYFITDTFKPKNGLKLVEESKTKLEEFNEAMCESKFNWLTKLEYGEDSRKLYDTLCEEYGDKNASVHTSWIQCIEPEDKKRFPYFEIPDFDLEKVKLIIAAADRALAIIDQDDLLAFYGIKSDQRPEASKLKTSNDRLKNTVVEALCRKGAALCQLYYYNNVMTKLTNENDLKEIDDILLQVACFISPDSDSKSLNYFNIWHGAVYQNYGRMIKILLRMLEDKHIKEVESCLLWTVNVKFGADARHIASAMVNALIVHYPKTFRPF
;
A
#
# COMPACT_ATOMS: atom_id res chain seq x y z
N MET A 1 15.70 -31.06 -7.92
CA MET A 1 15.17 -30.08 -8.89
C MET A 1 14.06 -30.77 -9.68
N GLY A 2 13.01 -30.05 -10.07
CA GLY A 2 11.91 -30.61 -10.86
C GLY A 2 12.37 -31.08 -12.23
N ASP A 3 11.73 -32.12 -12.76
CA ASP A 3 11.95 -32.62 -14.11
C ASP A 3 11.17 -31.76 -15.11
N LEU A 4 11.78 -30.67 -15.58
CA LEU A 4 11.16 -29.79 -16.57
C LEU A 4 10.83 -30.53 -17.88
N ALA A 5 11.51 -31.64 -18.19
CA ALA A 5 11.22 -32.43 -19.39
C ALA A 5 9.89 -33.20 -19.29
N SER A 6 9.36 -33.38 -18.08
CA SER A 6 8.05 -33.97 -17.84
C SER A 6 6.88 -32.98 -18.03
N CYS A 7 7.17 -31.67 -18.13
CA CYS A 7 6.16 -30.64 -18.35
C CYS A 7 5.76 -30.52 -19.82
N LYS A 8 4.54 -30.05 -20.09
CA LYS A 8 4.09 -29.73 -21.45
C LYS A 8 4.99 -28.64 -22.06
N LEU A 9 5.52 -28.89 -23.25
CA LEU A 9 6.23 -27.87 -24.02
C LEU A 9 5.22 -26.82 -24.51
N MET A 10 5.46 -25.55 -24.16
CA MET A 10 4.56 -24.44 -24.47
C MET A 10 5.32 -23.33 -25.19
N GLY A 11 4.69 -22.75 -26.21
CA GLY A 11 5.16 -21.51 -26.86
C GLY A 11 4.57 -20.26 -26.23
N GLU A 12 4.71 -19.12 -26.93
CA GLU A 12 4.08 -17.86 -26.50
C GLU A 12 2.55 -17.94 -26.65
N PHE A 13 1.82 -17.45 -25.64
CA PHE A 13 0.36 -17.47 -25.64
C PHE A 13 -0.22 -16.68 -26.82
N SER A 14 0.43 -15.59 -27.25
CA SER A 14 -0.03 -14.78 -28.37
C SER A 14 0.04 -15.46 -29.73
N GLU A 15 0.79 -16.55 -29.88
CA GLU A 15 0.91 -17.29 -31.14
C GLU A 15 -0.22 -18.33 -31.29
N ASP A 16 -0.49 -19.09 -30.24
CA ASP A 16 -1.57 -20.09 -30.19
C ASP A 16 -2.25 -20.07 -28.81
N PRO A 17 -3.23 -19.17 -28.59
CA PRO A 17 -3.97 -19.07 -27.33
C PRO A 17 -4.75 -20.33 -26.96
N VAL A 18 -5.00 -21.24 -27.90
CA VAL A 18 -5.80 -22.45 -27.69
C VAL A 18 -4.94 -23.57 -27.10
N ASN A 19 -3.67 -23.68 -27.55
CA ASN A 19 -2.79 -24.77 -27.12
C ASN A 19 -1.69 -24.32 -26.13
N ASN A 20 -1.30 -23.04 -26.11
CA ASN A 20 -0.20 -22.52 -25.28
C ASN A 20 -0.64 -22.11 -23.86
N PHE A 21 -1.40 -22.95 -23.18
CA PHE A 21 -1.64 -22.90 -21.73
C PHE A 21 -1.64 -24.31 -21.12
N ASP A 22 -1.43 -24.40 -19.81
CA ASP A 22 -1.61 -25.64 -19.04
C ASP A 22 -2.06 -25.34 -17.59
N TYR A 23 -2.30 -26.38 -16.80
CA TYR A 23 -2.67 -26.28 -15.39
C TYR A 23 -1.49 -26.62 -14.49
N ILE A 24 -1.33 -25.91 -13.37
CA ILE A 24 -0.30 -26.23 -12.36
C ILE A 24 -0.51 -27.67 -11.86
N THR A 25 -1.75 -28.01 -11.49
CA THR A 25 -2.16 -29.41 -11.34
C THR A 25 -3.53 -29.64 -11.95
N ALA A 26 -3.80 -30.89 -12.36
CA ALA A 26 -5.12 -31.26 -12.87
C ALA A 26 -6.23 -31.08 -11.82
N ALA A 27 -5.89 -31.20 -10.53
CA ALA A 27 -6.83 -31.10 -9.41
C ALA A 27 -7.16 -29.64 -9.05
N ASP A 28 -6.17 -28.74 -9.07
CA ASP A 28 -6.40 -27.33 -8.73
C ASP A 28 -6.97 -26.52 -9.90
N ARG A 29 -6.83 -26.97 -11.15
CA ARG A 29 -7.31 -26.25 -12.35
C ARG A 29 -6.81 -24.81 -12.44
N MET A 30 -5.64 -24.51 -11.85
CA MET A 30 -4.99 -23.22 -11.91
C MET A 30 -4.20 -23.10 -13.22
N SER A 31 -4.74 -22.35 -14.17
CA SER A 31 -4.11 -22.18 -15.48
C SER A 31 -2.92 -21.23 -15.45
N TYR A 32 -1.91 -21.52 -16.26
CA TYR A 32 -0.81 -20.61 -16.55
C TYR A 32 -0.48 -20.57 -18.05
N SER A 33 0.07 -19.47 -18.51
CA SER A 33 0.62 -19.28 -19.86
C SER A 33 1.88 -18.42 -19.81
N PHE A 34 2.55 -18.28 -20.96
CA PHE A 34 3.81 -17.55 -21.07
C PHE A 34 3.80 -16.52 -22.20
N ASN A 35 4.45 -15.39 -21.97
CA ASN A 35 4.97 -14.52 -23.02
C ASN A 35 6.48 -14.36 -22.84
N VAL A 36 7.20 -14.12 -23.94
CA VAL A 36 8.65 -13.90 -23.92
C VAL A 36 8.93 -12.50 -24.43
N HIS A 37 9.83 -11.79 -23.75
CA HIS A 37 10.21 -10.42 -24.08
C HIS A 37 11.72 -10.28 -24.13
N ASN A 38 12.20 -9.19 -24.75
CA ASN A 38 13.62 -8.81 -24.80
C ASN A 38 14.51 -9.96 -25.32
N ASP A 39 14.18 -10.51 -26.49
CA ASP A 39 14.96 -11.56 -27.15
C ASP A 39 15.23 -12.81 -26.29
N GLY A 40 14.32 -13.11 -25.34
CA GLY A 40 14.42 -14.26 -24.45
C GLY A 40 14.90 -13.94 -23.03
N ASP A 41 15.31 -12.70 -22.75
CA ASP A 41 15.84 -12.31 -21.43
C ASP A 41 14.76 -12.20 -20.35
N VAL A 42 13.48 -12.07 -20.74
CA VAL A 42 12.36 -11.93 -19.79
C VAL A 42 11.24 -12.91 -20.13
N LEU A 43 10.97 -13.82 -19.19
CA LEU A 43 9.80 -14.67 -19.17
C LEU A 43 8.68 -14.02 -18.35
N GLU A 44 7.55 -13.76 -18.99
CA GLU A 44 6.32 -13.34 -18.33
C GLU A 44 5.41 -14.56 -18.13
N ILE A 45 5.21 -14.95 -16.88
CA ILE A 45 4.26 -16.02 -16.52
C ILE A 45 2.92 -15.36 -16.19
N VAL A 46 1.89 -15.71 -16.93
CA VAL A 46 0.53 -15.20 -16.72
C VAL A 46 -0.30 -16.26 -16.04
N SER A 47 -0.87 -15.92 -14.89
CA SER A 47 -1.86 -16.74 -14.19
C SER A 47 -2.93 -15.85 -13.55
N LEU A 48 -4.09 -16.43 -13.28
CA LEU A 48 -5.27 -15.68 -12.84
C LEU A 48 -5.22 -15.43 -11.33
N GLY A 49 -4.76 -14.24 -10.93
CA GLY A 49 -4.70 -13.84 -9.51
C GLY A 49 -6.05 -13.55 -8.84
N SER A 50 -7.14 -13.47 -9.61
CA SER A 50 -8.48 -13.19 -9.10
C SER A 50 -9.56 -13.78 -10.00
N SER A 51 -10.72 -14.11 -9.42
CA SER A 51 -11.89 -14.63 -10.16
C SER A 51 -12.70 -13.55 -10.86
N HIS A 52 -12.47 -12.30 -10.46
CA HIS A 52 -13.19 -11.12 -10.92
C HIS A 52 -13.05 -10.90 -12.44
N GLY A 53 -11.83 -10.98 -12.98
CA GLY A 53 -11.59 -10.72 -14.41
C GLY A 53 -12.32 -11.68 -15.36
N THR A 54 -12.43 -12.96 -14.98
CA THR A 54 -13.18 -13.96 -15.75
C THR A 54 -14.68 -13.69 -15.70
N HIS A 55 -15.22 -13.34 -14.53
CA HIS A 55 -16.63 -13.00 -14.37
C HIS A 55 -17.01 -11.76 -15.20
N VAL A 56 -16.18 -10.72 -15.14
CA VAL A 56 -16.29 -9.50 -15.96
C VAL A 56 -16.28 -9.84 -17.45
N SER A 57 -15.34 -10.66 -17.90
CA SER A 57 -15.21 -11.05 -19.31
C SER A 57 -16.41 -11.87 -19.79
N ALA A 58 -16.95 -12.74 -18.94
CA ALA A 58 -18.11 -13.57 -19.25
C ALA A 58 -19.40 -12.74 -19.40
N ILE A 59 -19.59 -11.68 -18.59
CA ILE A 59 -20.70 -10.73 -18.78
C ILE A 59 -20.59 -10.02 -20.13
N ALA A 60 -19.39 -9.59 -20.50
CA ALA A 60 -19.19 -8.85 -21.75
C ALA A 60 -19.39 -9.75 -22.99
N ALA A 61 -18.78 -10.94 -23.02
CA ALA A 61 -18.64 -11.73 -24.24
C ALA A 61 -18.59 -13.27 -24.03
N GLY A 62 -19.14 -13.80 -22.94
CA GLY A 62 -19.26 -15.26 -22.76
C GLY A 62 -20.05 -15.90 -23.91
N TYR A 63 -19.58 -17.04 -24.42
CA TYR A 63 -20.22 -17.75 -25.54
C TYR A 63 -20.54 -19.21 -25.19
N PHE A 64 -21.81 -19.55 -25.28
CA PHE A 64 -22.40 -20.85 -24.97
C PHE A 64 -23.34 -21.25 -26.13
N PRO A 65 -22.83 -21.92 -27.17
CA PRO A 65 -23.63 -22.27 -28.34
C PRO A 65 -24.84 -23.15 -28.01
N ASP A 66 -24.67 -24.08 -27.05
CA ASP A 66 -25.72 -25.01 -26.63
C ASP A 66 -26.65 -24.44 -25.55
N GLU A 67 -26.25 -23.33 -24.90
CA GLU A 67 -27.03 -22.66 -23.86
C GLU A 67 -27.02 -21.12 -24.07
N PRO A 68 -27.64 -20.59 -25.15
CA PRO A 68 -27.52 -19.17 -25.52
C PRO A 68 -27.99 -18.18 -24.45
N ASP A 69 -28.88 -18.60 -23.54
CA ASP A 69 -29.36 -17.80 -22.41
C ASP A 69 -28.23 -17.46 -21.41
N ARG A 70 -27.10 -18.16 -21.47
CA ARG A 70 -25.90 -17.91 -20.64
C ARG A 70 -24.87 -17.00 -21.32
N ASN A 71 -25.13 -16.58 -22.55
CA ASN A 71 -24.22 -15.70 -23.27
C ASN A 71 -24.02 -14.38 -22.53
N GLY A 72 -22.83 -13.82 -22.70
CA GLY A 72 -22.59 -12.41 -22.41
C GLY A 72 -23.35 -11.51 -23.39
N VAL A 73 -23.21 -10.20 -23.23
CA VAL A 73 -23.92 -9.22 -24.07
C VAL A 73 -23.47 -9.29 -25.54
N ALA A 74 -22.19 -9.56 -25.79
CA ALA A 74 -21.59 -9.64 -27.12
C ALA A 74 -20.82 -10.96 -27.33
N PRO A 75 -21.50 -12.12 -27.48
CA PRO A 75 -20.85 -13.42 -27.56
C PRO A 75 -19.93 -13.59 -28.79
N GLY A 76 -20.08 -12.76 -29.82
CA GLY A 76 -19.19 -12.74 -30.99
C GLY A 76 -17.94 -11.88 -30.82
N ALA A 77 -17.78 -11.17 -29.70
CA ALA A 77 -16.61 -10.34 -29.44
C ALA A 77 -15.43 -11.19 -28.94
N GLN A 78 -14.21 -10.84 -29.37
CA GLN A 78 -12.98 -11.46 -28.89
C GLN A 78 -12.44 -10.70 -27.67
N ILE A 79 -11.81 -11.42 -26.74
CA ILE A 79 -11.29 -10.86 -25.48
C ILE A 79 -9.77 -10.87 -25.49
N ILE A 80 -9.16 -9.76 -25.05
CA ILE A 80 -7.75 -9.66 -24.70
C ILE A 80 -7.66 -9.34 -23.21
N SER A 81 -7.17 -10.28 -22.42
CA SER A 81 -6.97 -10.07 -20.98
C SER A 81 -5.64 -9.37 -20.72
N LEU A 82 -5.67 -8.20 -20.09
CA LEU A 82 -4.49 -7.45 -19.66
C LEU A 82 -4.56 -7.27 -18.14
N THR A 83 -3.80 -8.07 -17.40
CA THR A 83 -3.78 -8.02 -15.94
C THR A 83 -3.09 -6.75 -15.47
N ILE A 84 -3.83 -5.87 -14.79
CA ILE A 84 -3.28 -4.64 -14.18
C ILE A 84 -3.05 -4.75 -12.68
N GLY A 85 -3.68 -5.72 -12.02
CA GLY A 85 -3.50 -5.99 -10.60
C GLY A 85 -2.17 -6.69 -10.32
N ASP A 86 -1.39 -6.18 -9.38
CA ASP A 86 -0.10 -6.75 -9.01
C ASP A 86 -0.25 -7.70 -7.81
N SER A 87 0.13 -8.97 -7.97
CA SER A 87 0.03 -9.96 -6.91
C SER A 87 0.95 -9.69 -5.71
N ARG A 88 1.97 -8.83 -5.89
CA ARG A 88 2.81 -8.33 -4.79
C ARG A 88 2.04 -7.38 -3.86
N LEU A 89 0.92 -6.82 -4.33
CA LEU A 89 0.11 -5.80 -3.67
C LEU A 89 -1.35 -6.27 -3.51
N GLU A 90 -1.56 -7.57 -3.26
CA GLU A 90 -2.90 -8.15 -3.09
C GLU A 90 -3.85 -7.86 -4.27
N THR A 91 -3.31 -7.83 -5.49
CA THR A 91 -4.01 -7.52 -6.74
C THR A 91 -4.42 -6.06 -6.94
N MET A 92 -3.94 -5.12 -6.12
CA MET A 92 -4.08 -3.68 -6.38
C MET A 92 -3.42 -3.30 -7.71
N GLU A 93 -4.05 -2.42 -8.48
CA GLU A 93 -3.48 -1.90 -9.71
C GLU A 93 -2.29 -0.98 -9.45
N THR A 94 -1.36 -0.95 -10.41
CA THR A 94 -0.21 -0.04 -10.38
C THR A 94 -0.23 0.85 -11.62
N GLY A 95 0.29 2.07 -11.49
CA GLY A 95 0.47 2.96 -12.65
C GLY A 95 1.29 2.27 -13.75
N THR A 96 2.34 1.54 -13.38
CA THR A 96 3.16 0.71 -14.29
C THR A 96 2.32 -0.25 -15.13
N ALA A 97 1.43 -1.00 -14.49
CA ALA A 97 0.65 -2.03 -15.17
C ALA A 97 -0.43 -1.40 -16.06
N VAL A 98 -1.09 -0.34 -15.59
CA VAL A 98 -2.09 0.41 -16.37
C VAL A 98 -1.45 1.05 -17.60
N VAL A 99 -0.26 1.66 -17.47
CA VAL A 99 0.48 2.22 -18.61
C VAL A 99 0.90 1.14 -19.60
N ARG A 100 1.45 0.01 -19.14
CA ARG A 100 1.81 -1.11 -20.03
C ARG A 100 0.59 -1.68 -20.77
N ALA A 101 -0.56 -1.77 -20.10
CA ALA A 101 -1.81 -2.19 -20.74
C ALA A 101 -2.22 -1.21 -21.85
N MET A 102 -2.13 0.11 -21.61
CA MET A 102 -2.41 1.13 -22.61
C MET A 102 -1.44 1.08 -23.79
N ILE A 103 -0.14 0.93 -23.54
CA ILE A 103 0.88 0.71 -24.58
C ILE A 103 0.48 -0.49 -25.45
N LYS A 104 0.12 -1.61 -24.79
CA LYS A 104 -0.25 -2.82 -25.52
C LYS A 104 -1.51 -2.64 -26.34
N VAL A 105 -2.51 -1.92 -25.84
CA VAL A 105 -3.70 -1.57 -26.63
C VAL A 105 -3.32 -0.71 -27.84
N MET A 106 -2.49 0.33 -27.67
CA MET A 106 -2.06 1.20 -28.77
C MET A 106 -1.31 0.43 -29.87
N GLU A 107 -0.47 -0.54 -29.50
CA GLU A 107 0.22 -1.43 -30.44
C GLU A 107 -0.76 -2.36 -31.16
N LEU A 108 -1.54 -3.11 -30.39
CA LEU A 108 -2.42 -4.15 -30.90
C LEU A 108 -3.62 -3.59 -31.66
N ARG A 109 -4.00 -2.34 -31.41
CA ARG A 109 -5.07 -1.63 -32.14
C ARG A 109 -4.86 -1.70 -33.66
N LYS A 110 -3.61 -1.64 -34.12
CA LYS A 110 -3.26 -1.72 -35.55
C LYS A 110 -3.45 -3.12 -36.13
N LYS A 111 -3.23 -4.17 -35.34
CA LYS A 111 -3.27 -5.57 -35.77
C LYS A 111 -4.66 -6.20 -35.59
N PHE A 112 -5.30 -5.97 -34.44
CA PHE A 112 -6.53 -6.64 -34.03
C PHE A 112 -7.76 -5.73 -34.00
N ASN A 113 -7.61 -4.44 -34.35
CA ASN A 113 -8.72 -3.49 -34.38
C ASN A 113 -9.47 -3.38 -33.03
N ILE A 114 -8.73 -3.28 -31.92
CA ILE A 114 -9.31 -3.17 -30.57
C ILE A 114 -10.28 -1.98 -30.50
N ASP A 115 -11.54 -2.26 -30.18
CA ASP A 115 -12.61 -1.26 -30.23
C ASP A 115 -13.01 -0.70 -28.85
N VAL A 116 -13.00 -1.57 -27.83
CA VAL A 116 -13.55 -1.27 -26.49
C VAL A 116 -12.59 -1.73 -25.41
N ILE A 117 -12.41 -0.90 -24.39
CA ILE A 117 -11.78 -1.27 -23.12
C ILE A 117 -12.86 -1.31 -22.05
N ASN A 118 -12.84 -2.35 -21.21
CA ASN A 118 -13.57 -2.38 -19.95
C ASN A 118 -12.58 -2.32 -18.79
N MET A 119 -12.75 -1.34 -17.89
CA MET A 119 -11.98 -1.22 -16.66
C MET A 119 -12.91 -1.27 -15.43
N SER A 120 -13.03 -2.46 -14.86
CA SER A 120 -13.76 -2.73 -13.62
C SER A 120 -12.85 -2.64 -12.38
N TYR A 121 -11.92 -1.68 -12.38
CA TYR A 121 -10.85 -1.44 -11.39
C TYR A 121 -10.72 0.07 -11.18
N GLY A 122 -10.28 0.49 -9.99
CA GLY A 122 -10.00 1.90 -9.70
C GLY A 122 -10.01 2.24 -8.22
N GLU A 123 -9.42 3.39 -7.92
CA GLU A 123 -9.28 3.98 -6.58
C GLU A 123 -9.64 5.46 -6.63
N HIS A 124 -9.79 6.12 -5.48
CA HIS A 124 -10.10 7.55 -5.44
C HIS A 124 -8.85 8.41 -5.61
N SER A 125 -8.96 9.48 -6.37
CA SER A 125 -7.92 10.51 -6.48
C SER A 125 -8.18 11.69 -5.55
N ASN A 126 -7.13 12.44 -5.23
CA ASN A 126 -7.24 13.69 -4.48
C ASN A 126 -7.71 14.88 -5.33
N TRP A 127 -7.50 14.80 -6.64
CA TRP A 127 -7.98 15.74 -7.65
C TRP A 127 -8.09 15.03 -9.00
N SER A 128 -8.85 15.64 -9.91
CA SER A 128 -9.13 15.04 -11.22
C SER A 128 -8.52 15.81 -12.39
N HIS A 129 -8.05 17.05 -12.20
CA HIS A 129 -7.60 17.93 -13.29
C HIS A 129 -6.20 17.62 -13.85
N ALA A 130 -5.42 16.78 -13.16
CA ALA A 130 -4.05 16.42 -13.52
C ALA A 130 -3.76 14.97 -13.10
N GLY A 131 -2.79 14.35 -13.77
CA GLY A 131 -2.38 12.97 -13.50
C GLY A 131 -1.90 12.27 -14.76
N ARG A 132 -0.67 11.76 -14.73
CA ARG A 132 0.01 11.21 -15.90
C ARG A 132 -0.68 9.96 -16.46
N VAL A 133 -1.24 9.11 -15.58
CA VAL A 133 -1.97 7.92 -16.00
C VAL A 133 -3.25 8.31 -16.76
N GLY A 134 -4.00 9.29 -16.24
CA GLY A 134 -5.20 9.83 -16.89
C GLY A 134 -4.90 10.48 -18.25
N ASP A 135 -3.76 11.14 -18.40
CA ASP A 135 -3.34 11.73 -19.67
C ASP A 135 -3.08 10.67 -20.75
N ILE A 136 -2.46 9.53 -20.41
CA ILE A 136 -2.34 8.41 -21.37
C ILE A 136 -3.71 7.79 -21.67
N MET A 137 -4.60 7.63 -20.68
CA MET A 137 -5.96 7.13 -20.94
C MET A 137 -6.66 7.99 -21.99
N ASN A 138 -6.50 9.32 -21.88
CA ASN A 138 -7.01 10.25 -22.88
C ASN A 138 -6.34 10.07 -24.24
N ASP A 139 -5.02 9.83 -24.31
CA ASP A 139 -4.33 9.54 -25.57
C ASP A 139 -4.89 8.28 -26.26
N VAL A 140 -5.21 7.22 -25.51
CA VAL A 140 -5.83 6.00 -26.06
C VAL A 140 -7.17 6.31 -26.73
N ILE A 141 -8.00 7.14 -26.11
CA ILE A 141 -9.31 7.50 -26.68
C ILE A 141 -9.12 8.47 -27.86
N ASP A 142 -8.35 9.54 -27.65
CA ASP A 142 -8.24 10.68 -28.56
C ASP A 142 -7.45 10.38 -29.84
N LYS A 143 -6.44 9.48 -29.76
CA LYS A 143 -5.53 9.16 -30.88
C LYS A 143 -5.77 7.79 -31.50
N TYR A 144 -6.36 6.85 -30.75
CA TYR A 144 -6.58 5.46 -31.21
C TYR A 144 -8.06 5.10 -31.35
N ALA A 145 -8.97 6.04 -31.08
CA ALA A 145 -10.41 5.89 -31.24
C ALA A 145 -10.99 4.66 -30.51
N VAL A 146 -10.43 4.31 -29.35
CA VAL A 146 -10.91 3.20 -28.52
C VAL A 146 -11.94 3.72 -27.53
N THR A 147 -13.09 3.05 -27.43
CA THR A 147 -14.13 3.41 -26.45
C THR A 147 -13.78 2.84 -25.08
N TRP A 148 -13.67 3.69 -24.06
CA TRP A 148 -13.30 3.27 -22.71
C TRP A 148 -14.52 3.28 -21.79
N VAL A 149 -14.84 2.11 -21.23
CA VAL A 149 -15.92 1.91 -20.25
C VAL A 149 -15.29 1.63 -18.89
N ALA A 150 -15.68 2.37 -17.86
CA ALA A 150 -15.19 2.20 -16.50
C ALA A 150 -16.32 2.15 -15.48
N SER A 151 -16.16 1.35 -14.45
CA SER A 151 -17.12 1.28 -13.35
C SER A 151 -17.06 2.54 -12.48
N ALA A 152 -18.19 3.09 -12.03
CA ALA A 152 -18.21 4.32 -11.24
C ALA A 152 -17.59 4.18 -9.82
N GLY A 153 -17.53 2.95 -9.30
CA GLY A 153 -17.04 2.62 -7.96
C GLY A 153 -18.15 2.12 -7.03
N ASN A 154 -17.76 1.47 -5.94
CA ASN A 154 -18.67 0.87 -4.96
C ASN A 154 -18.64 1.59 -3.60
N HIS A 155 -18.38 2.91 -3.61
CA HIS A 155 -18.12 3.72 -2.41
C HIS A 155 -19.26 4.69 -2.07
N GLY A 156 -20.48 4.43 -2.54
CA GLY A 156 -21.69 5.13 -2.07
C GLY A 156 -22.05 4.75 -0.63
N PRO A 157 -23.10 5.31 -0.01
CA PRO A 157 -24.10 6.17 -0.61
C PRO A 157 -23.73 7.65 -0.65
N ALA A 158 -22.77 8.19 0.09
CA ALA A 158 -22.46 9.62 0.07
C ALA A 158 -22.17 10.17 -1.35
N LEU A 159 -22.37 11.47 -1.56
CA LEU A 159 -22.06 12.13 -2.84
C LEU A 159 -20.55 12.36 -2.98
N CYS A 160 -20.09 12.60 -4.21
CA CYS A 160 -18.67 12.80 -4.53
C CYS A 160 -17.79 11.59 -4.23
N THR A 161 -18.35 10.40 -4.47
CA THR A 161 -17.72 9.10 -4.17
C THR A 161 -17.29 8.33 -5.42
N ILE A 162 -17.42 8.93 -6.60
CA ILE A 162 -16.94 8.35 -7.88
C ILE A 162 -15.41 8.25 -7.83
N GLY A 163 -14.87 7.10 -8.23
CA GLY A 163 -13.43 6.84 -8.27
C GLY A 163 -12.77 7.23 -9.60
N ALA A 164 -11.46 7.10 -9.65
CA ALA A 164 -10.65 7.24 -10.85
C ALA A 164 -10.19 5.85 -11.36
N PRO A 165 -10.43 5.52 -12.63
CA PRO A 165 -11.42 6.11 -13.54
C PRO A 165 -12.88 5.80 -13.10
N PRO A 166 -13.91 6.54 -13.58
CA PRO A 166 -13.89 7.50 -14.69
C PRO A 166 -13.47 8.93 -14.31
N ASP A 167 -13.27 9.25 -13.03
CA ASP A 167 -12.95 10.62 -12.59
C ASP A 167 -11.49 11.01 -12.88
N ILE A 168 -11.21 11.37 -14.14
CA ILE A 168 -9.91 11.86 -14.64
C ILE A 168 -10.04 13.26 -15.26
N SER A 169 -8.98 13.76 -15.92
CA SER A 169 -8.91 15.14 -16.44
C SER A 169 -9.90 15.48 -17.55
N LYS A 170 -10.52 14.48 -18.19
CA LYS A 170 -11.53 14.66 -19.24
C LYS A 170 -12.75 13.76 -18.99
N THR A 171 -13.90 14.14 -19.56
CA THR A 171 -15.19 13.41 -19.45
C THR A 171 -15.41 12.38 -20.57
N THR A 172 -14.34 11.88 -21.19
CA THR A 172 -14.41 10.98 -22.36
C THR A 172 -14.66 9.51 -22.01
N ILE A 173 -14.37 9.09 -20.78
CA ILE A 173 -14.63 7.74 -20.29
C ILE A 173 -16.13 7.58 -19.99
N ILE A 174 -16.71 6.45 -20.38
CA ILE A 174 -18.09 6.07 -20.05
C ILE A 174 -18.11 5.49 -18.64
N GLY A 175 -18.53 6.31 -17.67
CA GLY A 175 -18.71 5.89 -16.28
C GLY A 175 -20.04 5.16 -16.08
N VAL A 176 -20.01 4.00 -15.41
CA VAL A 176 -21.20 3.13 -15.30
C VAL A 176 -21.63 2.91 -13.84
N GLY A 177 -22.87 3.30 -13.52
CA GLY A 177 -23.53 3.03 -12.24
C GLY A 177 -24.23 1.66 -12.20
N ALA A 178 -24.46 1.13 -10.99
CA ALA A 178 -25.02 -0.20 -10.80
C ALA A 178 -26.54 -0.18 -10.52
N TYR A 179 -27.31 -0.79 -11.42
CA TYR A 179 -28.77 -0.94 -11.34
C TYR A 179 -29.18 -2.36 -10.92
N VAL A 180 -30.26 -2.49 -10.16
CA VAL A 180 -30.91 -3.75 -9.81
C VAL A 180 -32.38 -3.69 -10.24
N SER A 181 -32.76 -4.60 -11.15
CA SER A 181 -34.13 -4.70 -11.63
C SER A 181 -35.00 -5.52 -10.66
N PRO A 182 -36.34 -5.33 -10.68
CA PRO A 182 -37.25 -6.16 -9.88
C PRO A 182 -37.12 -7.67 -10.16
N ASP A 183 -36.77 -8.06 -11.38
CA ASP A 183 -36.62 -9.47 -11.76
C ASP A 183 -35.30 -10.08 -11.24
N MET A 184 -34.22 -9.31 -11.25
CA MET A 184 -32.94 -9.73 -10.65
C MET A 184 -33.12 -10.01 -9.16
N MET A 185 -33.92 -9.22 -8.45
CA MET A 185 -34.18 -9.41 -7.01
C MET A 185 -34.74 -10.80 -6.71
N THR A 186 -35.69 -11.28 -7.50
CA THR A 186 -36.28 -12.61 -7.30
C THR A 186 -35.38 -13.72 -7.80
N THR A 187 -34.77 -13.55 -8.98
CA THR A 187 -34.08 -14.65 -9.67
C THR A 187 -32.64 -14.82 -9.19
N GLU A 188 -31.90 -13.73 -9.01
CA GLU A 188 -30.48 -13.80 -8.60
C GLU A 188 -30.34 -13.79 -7.08
N TYR A 189 -31.20 -13.06 -6.37
CA TYR A 189 -31.08 -12.85 -4.93
C TYR A 189 -32.12 -13.61 -4.10
N SER A 190 -32.98 -14.40 -4.74
CA SER A 190 -34.01 -15.22 -4.08
C SER A 190 -34.92 -14.41 -3.14
N MET A 191 -35.16 -13.13 -3.46
CA MET A 191 -36.05 -12.28 -2.64
C MET A 191 -37.51 -12.73 -2.80
N LEU A 192 -38.23 -12.80 -1.69
CA LEU A 192 -39.65 -13.21 -1.67
C LEU A 192 -40.58 -12.17 -2.33
N GLN A 193 -40.13 -10.93 -2.47
CA GLN A 193 -40.94 -9.82 -2.98
C GLN A 193 -40.11 -8.97 -3.95
N LYS A 194 -40.75 -8.55 -5.06
CA LYS A 194 -40.18 -7.58 -5.99
C LYS A 194 -40.29 -6.18 -5.41
N LEU A 195 -39.17 -5.46 -5.37
CA LEU A 195 -39.17 -4.02 -5.11
C LEU A 195 -39.07 -3.25 -6.44
N PRO A 196 -39.44 -1.96 -6.47
CA PRO A 196 -39.18 -1.13 -7.65
C PRO A 196 -37.70 -1.15 -8.04
N GLY A 197 -37.44 -1.12 -9.34
CA GLY A 197 -36.07 -1.08 -9.87
C GLY A 197 -35.33 0.15 -9.34
N ASN A 198 -34.10 -0.05 -8.88
CA ASN A 198 -33.32 1.01 -8.25
C ASN A 198 -31.82 0.78 -8.49
N THR A 199 -30.98 1.74 -8.10
CA THR A 199 -29.54 1.55 -8.03
C THR A 199 -29.11 0.90 -6.72
N TYR A 200 -28.04 0.12 -6.75
CA TYR A 200 -27.45 -0.42 -5.53
C TYR A 200 -27.06 0.73 -4.58
N THR A 201 -27.32 0.53 -3.29
CA THR A 201 -27.11 1.59 -2.27
C THR A 201 -25.64 1.96 -2.11
N TRP A 202 -24.72 1.03 -2.35
CA TRP A 202 -23.27 1.25 -2.31
C TRP A 202 -22.68 1.73 -3.65
N SER A 203 -23.45 1.81 -4.75
CA SER A 203 -22.92 2.38 -6.01
C SER A 203 -22.42 3.81 -5.74
N SER A 204 -21.20 4.13 -6.15
CA SER A 204 -20.66 5.48 -6.06
C SER A 204 -21.57 6.48 -6.77
N ARG A 205 -21.59 7.72 -6.30
CA ARG A 205 -22.53 8.76 -6.72
C ARG A 205 -21.83 10.06 -7.04
N GLY A 206 -22.34 10.72 -8.08
CA GLY A 206 -21.90 12.06 -8.47
C GLY A 206 -22.36 13.16 -7.49
N PRO A 207 -22.06 14.42 -7.79
CA PRO A 207 -21.09 14.83 -8.80
C PRO A 207 -19.68 14.35 -8.44
N THR A 208 -18.73 14.34 -9.37
CA THR A 208 -17.30 14.16 -9.06
C THR A 208 -16.80 15.30 -8.15
N ILE A 209 -15.61 15.16 -7.56
CA ILE A 209 -15.06 16.16 -6.63
C ILE A 209 -14.87 17.54 -7.29
N ASP A 210 -14.70 17.58 -8.62
CA ASP A 210 -14.61 18.77 -9.45
C ASP A 210 -15.93 19.14 -10.16
N GLY A 211 -17.06 18.63 -9.66
CA GLY A 211 -18.41 19.02 -10.08
C GLY A 211 -18.93 18.39 -11.36
N GLY A 212 -18.16 17.53 -12.03
CA GLY A 212 -18.64 16.76 -13.18
C GLY A 212 -19.71 15.74 -12.80
N ARG A 213 -20.45 15.22 -13.80
CA ARG A 213 -21.47 14.17 -13.55
C ARG A 213 -20.85 12.84 -13.11
N GLY A 214 -19.74 12.46 -13.75
CA GLY A 214 -18.98 11.22 -13.54
C GLY A 214 -19.66 9.95 -14.06
N ILE A 215 -20.96 9.74 -13.80
CA ILE A 215 -21.73 8.62 -14.35
C ILE A 215 -22.40 9.04 -15.67
N SER A 216 -22.09 8.30 -16.74
CA SER A 216 -22.74 8.48 -18.04
C SER A 216 -24.09 7.78 -18.08
N VAL A 217 -24.13 6.49 -17.75
CA VAL A 217 -25.33 5.64 -17.75
C VAL A 217 -25.27 4.63 -16.59
N CYS A 218 -26.38 3.97 -16.30
CA CYS A 218 -26.39 2.78 -15.44
C CYS A 218 -26.77 1.52 -16.23
N ALA A 219 -26.36 0.36 -15.69
CA ALA A 219 -26.65 -0.96 -16.25
C ALA A 219 -26.81 -1.99 -15.11
N PRO A 220 -27.37 -3.19 -15.38
CA PRO A 220 -27.48 -4.25 -14.37
C PRO A 220 -26.16 -4.48 -13.62
N GLY A 221 -26.20 -4.51 -12.28
CA GLY A 221 -25.02 -4.56 -11.41
C GLY A 221 -24.83 -5.87 -10.66
N GLY A 222 -25.63 -6.88 -10.97
CA GLY A 222 -25.49 -8.26 -10.52
C GLY A 222 -25.51 -9.19 -11.73
N ALA A 223 -24.78 -10.32 -11.65
CA ALA A 223 -24.86 -11.38 -12.64
C ALA A 223 -24.42 -12.73 -12.05
N ILE A 224 -25.06 -13.81 -12.49
CA ILE A 224 -24.62 -15.19 -12.27
C ILE A 224 -23.95 -15.67 -13.55
N THR A 225 -22.62 -15.71 -13.58
CA THR A 225 -21.87 -16.14 -14.77
C THR A 225 -20.55 -16.80 -14.41
N SER A 226 -19.78 -17.19 -15.42
CA SER A 226 -18.56 -17.98 -15.32
C SER A 226 -17.51 -17.39 -14.39
N VAL A 227 -16.79 -18.28 -13.72
CA VAL A 227 -15.60 -17.95 -12.92
C VAL A 227 -14.45 -18.90 -13.30
N PRO A 228 -13.20 -18.62 -12.91
CA PRO A 228 -12.08 -19.49 -13.27
C PRO A 228 -12.21 -20.90 -12.72
N GLY A 229 -11.63 -21.86 -13.43
CA GLY A 229 -11.65 -23.28 -13.05
C GLY A 229 -11.04 -23.57 -11.68
N TYR A 230 -10.08 -22.76 -11.20
CA TYR A 230 -9.44 -22.99 -9.91
C TYR A 230 -10.34 -22.79 -8.69
N LEU A 231 -11.53 -22.19 -8.89
CA LEU A 231 -12.55 -22.14 -7.85
C LEU A 231 -13.38 -23.43 -7.74
N LEU A 232 -13.14 -24.41 -8.62
CA LEU A 232 -13.84 -25.69 -8.67
C LEU A 232 -15.38 -25.55 -8.75
N ARG A 233 -15.85 -24.47 -9.40
CA ARG A 233 -17.26 -24.20 -9.71
C ARG A 233 -17.40 -23.52 -11.07
N GLY A 234 -18.52 -23.76 -11.76
CA GLY A 234 -18.74 -23.24 -13.12
C GLY A 234 -19.19 -21.78 -13.19
N SER A 235 -19.94 -21.30 -12.20
CA SER A 235 -20.47 -19.92 -12.16
C SER A 235 -20.62 -19.40 -10.73
N GLN A 236 -20.79 -18.09 -10.57
CA GLN A 236 -21.02 -17.42 -9.29
C GLN A 236 -21.83 -16.14 -9.45
N LEU A 237 -22.70 -15.85 -8.47
CA LEU A 237 -23.30 -14.52 -8.31
C LEU A 237 -22.25 -13.53 -7.78
N MET A 238 -21.98 -12.48 -8.54
CA MET A 238 -21.22 -11.31 -8.07
C MET A 238 -22.02 -10.04 -8.34
N ASN A 239 -21.77 -9.01 -7.52
CA ASN A 239 -22.35 -7.69 -7.70
C ASN A 239 -21.32 -6.59 -7.50
N GLY A 240 -21.55 -5.47 -8.17
CA GLY A 240 -20.62 -4.36 -8.24
C GLY A 240 -20.93 -3.48 -9.45
N THR A 241 -20.51 -2.21 -9.43
CA THR A 241 -20.36 -1.45 -10.68
C THR A 241 -19.41 -2.15 -11.64
N SER A 242 -18.53 -3.01 -11.11
CA SER A 242 -17.67 -3.92 -11.85
C SER A 242 -18.41 -4.91 -12.76
N MET A 243 -19.69 -5.23 -12.49
CA MET A 243 -20.53 -6.09 -13.34
C MET A 243 -21.37 -5.26 -14.32
N SER A 244 -21.68 -4.00 -13.98
CA SER A 244 -22.37 -3.07 -14.88
C SER A 244 -21.47 -2.56 -16.02
N ALA A 245 -20.21 -2.25 -15.71
CA ALA A 245 -19.24 -1.82 -16.72
C ALA A 245 -19.08 -2.82 -17.89
N PRO A 246 -18.86 -4.14 -17.67
CA PRO A 246 -18.74 -5.09 -18.78
C PRO A 246 -20.04 -5.30 -19.53
N HIS A 247 -21.20 -5.11 -18.89
CA HIS A 247 -22.48 -5.11 -19.59
C HIS A 247 -22.54 -3.97 -20.62
N VAL A 248 -22.13 -2.75 -20.23
CA VAL A 248 -22.03 -1.61 -21.15
C VAL A 248 -20.92 -1.81 -22.18
N ALA A 249 -19.80 -2.41 -21.82
CA ALA A 249 -18.72 -2.73 -22.77
C ALA A 249 -19.17 -3.73 -23.84
N GLY A 250 -19.88 -4.79 -23.47
CA GLY A 250 -20.47 -5.72 -24.43
C GLY A 250 -21.52 -5.04 -25.29
N ALA A 251 -22.39 -4.20 -24.71
CA ALA A 251 -23.35 -3.41 -25.50
C ALA A 251 -22.65 -2.46 -26.49
N THR A 252 -21.53 -1.86 -26.08
CA THR A 252 -20.67 -1.02 -26.94
C THR A 252 -20.12 -1.84 -28.11
N ALA A 253 -19.66 -3.07 -27.88
CA ALA A 253 -19.20 -3.97 -28.93
C ALA A 253 -20.32 -4.34 -29.92
N VAL A 254 -21.56 -4.55 -29.44
CA VAL A 254 -22.74 -4.77 -30.30
C VAL A 254 -23.03 -3.55 -31.18
N LEU A 255 -23.03 -2.34 -30.60
CA LEU A 255 -23.23 -1.09 -31.37
C LEU A 255 -22.16 -0.94 -32.44
N ILE A 256 -20.89 -1.14 -32.09
CA ILE A 256 -19.76 -1.05 -33.02
C ILE A 256 -19.87 -2.09 -34.14
N SER A 257 -20.28 -3.32 -33.82
CA SER A 257 -20.55 -4.36 -34.82
C SER A 257 -21.59 -3.90 -35.84
N GLY A 258 -22.72 -3.35 -35.37
CA GLY A 258 -23.76 -2.81 -36.24
C GLY A 258 -23.29 -1.64 -37.10
N LEU A 259 -22.48 -0.74 -36.55
CA LEU A 259 -21.91 0.40 -37.30
C LEU A 259 -20.97 -0.06 -38.41
N LYS A 260 -20.07 -0.99 -38.09
CA LYS A 260 -19.16 -1.61 -39.08
C LYS A 260 -19.95 -2.34 -40.17
N GLY A 261 -21.02 -3.05 -39.81
CA GLY A 261 -21.92 -3.70 -40.76
C GLY A 261 -22.64 -2.73 -41.72
N LYS A 262 -22.86 -1.48 -41.28
CA LYS A 262 -23.39 -0.39 -42.11
C LYS A 262 -22.31 0.49 -42.76
N ALA A 263 -21.03 0.13 -42.65
CA ALA A 263 -19.89 0.91 -43.11
C ALA A 263 -19.87 2.35 -42.55
N ILE A 264 -20.26 2.51 -41.29
CA ILE A 264 -20.19 3.77 -40.54
C ILE A 264 -18.94 3.74 -39.65
N ASP A 265 -18.12 4.79 -39.72
CA ASP A 265 -16.93 4.92 -38.88
C ASP A 265 -17.29 4.99 -37.39
N THR A 266 -16.46 4.36 -36.56
CA THR A 266 -16.66 4.35 -35.12
C THR A 266 -16.02 5.58 -34.48
N CYS A 267 -16.74 6.23 -33.57
CA CYS A 267 -16.23 7.36 -32.80
C CYS A 267 -16.62 7.21 -31.32
N PRO A 268 -15.66 7.13 -30.39
CA PRO A 268 -15.95 7.04 -28.96
C PRO A 268 -16.82 8.17 -28.43
N TYR A 269 -16.63 9.39 -28.95
CA TYR A 269 -17.39 10.57 -28.54
C TYR A 269 -18.86 10.46 -28.93
N LEU A 270 -19.14 10.03 -30.17
CA LEU A 270 -20.50 9.83 -30.64
C LEU A 270 -21.19 8.66 -29.94
N ILE A 271 -20.48 7.55 -29.74
CA ILE A 271 -21.00 6.37 -29.03
C ILE A 271 -21.42 6.76 -27.61
N LYS A 272 -20.55 7.46 -26.88
CA LYS A 272 -20.87 7.98 -25.54
C LYS A 272 -22.07 8.91 -25.58
N ARG A 273 -22.10 9.90 -26.48
CA ARG A 273 -23.23 10.85 -26.62
C ARG A 273 -24.54 10.13 -26.96
N ALA A 274 -24.50 9.13 -27.85
CA ALA A 274 -25.67 8.33 -28.21
C ALA A 274 -26.22 7.59 -26.99
N MET A 275 -25.37 6.93 -26.21
CA MET A 275 -25.79 6.27 -24.97
C MET A 275 -26.40 7.26 -23.97
N GLU A 276 -25.77 8.42 -23.78
CA GLU A 276 -26.24 9.46 -22.87
C GLU A 276 -27.58 10.07 -23.32
N ASN A 277 -27.78 10.32 -24.62
CA ASN A 277 -29.00 10.95 -25.14
C ASN A 277 -30.21 9.99 -25.26
N THR A 278 -29.98 8.67 -25.22
CA THR A 278 -31.02 7.65 -25.47
C THR A 278 -31.35 6.80 -24.25
N ALA A 279 -30.56 6.92 -23.18
CA ALA A 279 -30.78 6.21 -21.93
C ALA A 279 -32.18 6.51 -21.35
N SER A 280 -32.76 5.49 -20.70
CA SER A 280 -34.06 5.59 -20.04
C SER A 280 -33.89 6.17 -18.63
N TYR A 281 -34.09 7.48 -18.50
CA TYR A 281 -34.06 8.16 -17.19
C TYR A 281 -35.29 7.83 -16.34
N ASN A 282 -35.09 7.62 -15.04
CA ASN A 282 -36.18 7.38 -14.10
C ASN A 282 -36.11 8.38 -12.94
N ASP A 283 -37.06 9.31 -12.90
CA ASP A 283 -37.13 10.38 -11.88
C ASP A 283 -37.30 9.85 -10.45
N LYS A 284 -37.70 8.59 -10.26
CA LYS A 284 -37.83 7.95 -8.95
C LYS A 284 -36.50 7.41 -8.41
N ILE A 285 -35.49 7.26 -9.27
CA ILE A 285 -34.14 6.85 -8.89
C ILE A 285 -33.32 8.11 -8.56
N ASP A 286 -32.40 7.98 -7.60
CA ASP A 286 -31.47 9.06 -7.24
C ASP A 286 -30.73 9.59 -8.48
N HIS A 287 -30.83 10.90 -8.73
CA HIS A 287 -30.20 11.57 -9.88
C HIS A 287 -28.69 11.26 -9.94
N PHE A 288 -28.04 11.23 -8.78
CA PHE A 288 -26.59 11.08 -8.68
C PHE A 288 -26.08 9.66 -8.94
N SER A 289 -26.95 8.64 -9.06
CA SER A 289 -26.54 7.24 -9.24
C SER A 289 -26.81 6.66 -10.62
N GLN A 290 -27.66 7.30 -11.43
CA GLN A 290 -28.09 6.76 -12.73
C GLN A 290 -27.47 7.45 -13.95
N GLY A 291 -26.83 8.62 -13.77
CA GLY A 291 -26.33 9.41 -14.89
C GLY A 291 -27.48 9.86 -15.78
N HIS A 292 -27.42 9.54 -17.07
CA HIS A 292 -28.51 9.81 -18.02
C HIS A 292 -29.62 8.75 -17.99
N GLY A 293 -29.48 7.70 -17.19
CA GLY A 293 -30.48 6.64 -17.03
C GLY A 293 -29.96 5.26 -17.41
N LEU A 294 -30.88 4.31 -17.50
CA LEU A 294 -30.58 2.93 -17.86
C LEU A 294 -30.27 2.83 -19.37
N LEU A 295 -29.16 2.20 -19.73
CA LEU A 295 -28.72 2.02 -21.12
C LEU A 295 -29.84 1.40 -22.01
N GLN A 296 -30.00 1.92 -23.23
CA GLN A 296 -30.93 1.43 -24.26
C GLN A 296 -30.18 1.21 -25.58
N VAL A 297 -29.84 -0.05 -25.89
CA VAL A 297 -28.92 -0.37 -27.00
C VAL A 297 -29.55 -0.13 -28.37
N ASP A 298 -30.80 -0.53 -28.55
CA ASP A 298 -31.59 -0.33 -29.75
C ASP A 298 -31.70 1.16 -30.13
N LYS A 299 -32.11 2.00 -29.17
CA LYS A 299 -32.24 3.44 -29.37
C LYS A 299 -30.90 4.12 -29.63
N ALA A 300 -29.84 3.70 -28.93
CA ALA A 300 -28.50 4.19 -29.17
C ALA A 300 -28.03 3.86 -30.59
N PHE A 301 -28.35 2.66 -31.11
CA PHE A 301 -28.02 2.29 -32.49
C PHE A 301 -28.77 3.15 -33.52
N ASP A 302 -30.07 3.34 -33.32
CA ASP A 302 -30.88 4.19 -34.20
C ASP A 302 -30.31 5.62 -34.24
N TYR A 303 -30.00 6.19 -33.07
CA TYR A 303 -29.35 7.49 -32.94
C TYR A 303 -28.04 7.56 -33.73
N LEU A 304 -27.16 6.57 -33.56
CA LEU A 304 -25.87 6.53 -34.23
C LEU A 304 -26.04 6.51 -35.76
N THR A 305 -26.96 5.69 -36.26
CA THR A 305 -27.18 5.55 -37.71
C THR A 305 -27.92 6.74 -38.32
N GLN A 306 -28.67 7.50 -37.53
CA GLN A 306 -29.37 8.69 -37.97
C GLN A 306 -28.45 9.92 -38.04
N TYR A 307 -27.53 10.08 -37.08
CA TYR A 307 -26.79 11.33 -36.88
C TYR A 307 -25.28 11.26 -37.15
N TYR A 308 -24.73 10.14 -37.66
CA TYR A 308 -23.28 10.00 -37.88
C TYR A 308 -22.66 11.02 -38.86
N THR A 309 -23.45 11.63 -39.74
CA THR A 309 -23.00 12.65 -40.71
C THR A 309 -23.03 14.08 -40.17
N GLU A 310 -23.58 14.29 -38.98
CA GLU A 310 -23.62 15.59 -38.32
C GLU A 310 -22.19 16.11 -38.04
N GLN A 311 -22.01 17.42 -38.12
CA GLN A 311 -20.68 18.06 -38.06
C GLN A 311 -19.94 17.76 -36.74
N GLU A 312 -20.67 17.62 -35.63
CA GLU A 312 -20.14 17.35 -34.30
C GLU A 312 -19.98 15.85 -33.95
N SER A 313 -20.28 14.95 -34.89
CA SER A 313 -20.21 13.51 -34.65
C SER A 313 -18.82 13.04 -34.22
N TYR A 314 -17.77 13.66 -34.78
CA TYR A 314 -16.38 13.32 -34.46
C TYR A 314 -15.72 14.36 -33.54
N VAL A 315 -16.53 15.13 -32.81
CA VAL A 315 -16.07 16.23 -31.96
C VAL A 315 -16.47 15.95 -30.52
N LYS A 316 -15.49 16.05 -29.61
CA LYS A 316 -15.75 16.19 -28.19
C LYS A 316 -15.77 17.66 -27.81
N PHE A 317 -16.56 17.99 -26.80
CA PHE A 317 -16.62 19.33 -26.23
C PHE A 317 -15.97 19.30 -24.85
N MET A 318 -14.80 19.91 -24.75
CA MET A 318 -14.09 20.09 -23.49
C MET A 318 -14.74 21.22 -22.72
N VAL A 319 -15.44 20.90 -21.63
CA VAL A 319 -16.09 21.89 -20.76
C VAL A 319 -15.25 22.10 -19.51
N SER A 320 -14.92 23.35 -19.24
CA SER A 320 -14.22 23.80 -18.04
C SER A 320 -15.03 24.89 -17.37
N CYS A 321 -15.32 24.70 -16.09
CA CYS A 321 -16.10 25.60 -15.26
C CYS A 321 -15.19 26.26 -14.23
N SER A 322 -15.37 27.55 -13.99
CA SER A 322 -14.77 28.24 -12.87
C SER A 322 -15.79 29.13 -12.16
N ILE A 323 -15.61 29.26 -10.85
CA ILE A 323 -16.46 30.06 -9.98
C ILE A 323 -15.67 31.32 -9.63
N GLN A 324 -16.23 32.51 -9.89
CA GLN A 324 -15.51 33.76 -9.64
C GLN A 324 -15.14 33.88 -8.15
N GLY A 325 -13.87 34.21 -7.86
CA GLY A 325 -13.35 34.31 -6.50
C GLY A 325 -12.85 32.99 -5.88
N HIS A 326 -12.95 31.87 -6.59
CA HIS A 326 -12.30 30.60 -6.19
C HIS A 326 -11.00 30.41 -6.99
N SER A 327 -9.97 29.83 -6.36
CA SER A 327 -8.62 29.67 -6.95
C SER A 327 -8.48 28.48 -7.91
N VAL A 328 -9.46 27.57 -7.93
CA VAL A 328 -9.40 26.34 -8.73
C VAL A 328 -10.04 26.58 -10.10
N ASN A 329 -9.23 26.48 -11.15
CA ASN A 329 -9.66 26.53 -12.55
C ASN A 329 -9.65 25.12 -13.14
N GLY A 330 -10.54 24.83 -14.09
CA GLY A 330 -10.53 23.55 -14.82
C GLY A 330 -11.55 22.51 -14.37
N ASN A 331 -12.56 22.88 -13.58
CA ASN A 331 -13.56 21.93 -13.08
C ASN A 331 -14.48 21.42 -14.19
N LYS A 332 -14.90 20.15 -14.13
CA LYS A 332 -15.79 19.54 -15.13
C LYS A 332 -17.26 19.93 -14.97
N GLY A 333 -17.62 20.56 -13.84
CA GLY A 333 -18.94 21.16 -13.61
C GLY A 333 -18.89 22.20 -12.48
N ILE A 334 -20.04 22.81 -12.18
CA ILE A 334 -20.16 23.79 -11.10
C ILE A 334 -20.63 23.08 -9.84
N HIS A 335 -19.78 23.07 -8.81
CA HIS A 335 -20.14 22.52 -7.51
C HIS A 335 -19.97 23.55 -6.40
N ILE A 336 -21.09 24.05 -5.88
CA ILE A 336 -21.14 24.99 -4.76
C ILE A 336 -21.59 24.23 -3.52
N ARG A 337 -20.64 23.65 -2.78
CA ARG A 337 -20.97 22.83 -1.60
C ARG A 337 -21.27 23.66 -0.34
N ASN A 338 -20.81 24.91 -0.29
CA ASN A 338 -20.96 25.79 0.87
C ASN A 338 -21.82 27.04 0.56
N ALA A 339 -23.02 26.84 0.00
CA ALA A 339 -23.93 27.94 -0.30
C ALA A 339 -24.63 28.44 0.97
N ILE A 340 -23.90 29.09 1.87
CA ILE A 340 -24.48 29.69 3.09
C ILE A 340 -25.08 31.06 2.77
N GLU A 341 -24.35 31.86 2.00
CA GLU A 341 -24.75 33.22 1.67
C GLU A 341 -25.81 33.21 0.57
N ASN A 342 -26.82 34.07 0.70
CA ASN A 342 -27.82 34.34 -0.33
C ASN A 342 -27.23 35.33 -1.33
N LYS A 343 -26.17 34.92 -2.03
CA LYS A 343 -25.51 35.72 -3.05
C LYS A 343 -25.49 34.97 -4.37
N VAL A 344 -25.86 35.70 -5.41
CA VAL A 344 -25.72 35.23 -6.78
C VAL A 344 -24.23 35.06 -7.08
N VAL A 345 -23.89 33.92 -7.67
CA VAL A 345 -22.52 33.56 -8.03
C VAL A 345 -22.38 33.61 -9.54
N ASP A 346 -21.44 34.41 -10.03
CA ASP A 346 -21.04 34.43 -11.43
C ASP A 346 -20.05 33.28 -11.69
N CYS A 347 -20.33 32.48 -12.72
CA CYS A 347 -19.48 31.38 -13.14
C CYS A 347 -19.07 31.55 -14.59
N VAL A 348 -17.79 31.31 -14.89
CA VAL A 348 -17.25 31.35 -16.24
C VAL A 348 -17.17 29.93 -16.77
N ILE A 349 -17.76 29.70 -17.93
CA ILE A 349 -17.71 28.42 -18.63
C ILE A 349 -16.86 28.60 -19.87
N ILE A 350 -15.89 27.71 -20.08
CA ILE A 350 -15.08 27.60 -21.28
C ILE A 350 -15.44 26.29 -21.97
N VAL A 351 -15.80 26.37 -23.24
CA VAL A 351 -16.07 25.20 -24.08
C VAL A 351 -15.13 25.23 -25.28
N GLU A 352 -14.44 24.12 -25.51
CA GLU A 352 -13.55 23.94 -26.65
C GLU A 352 -13.95 22.68 -27.44
N PRO A 353 -14.32 22.82 -28.72
CA PRO A 353 -14.53 21.67 -29.60
C PRO A 353 -13.17 21.09 -30.04
N VAL A 354 -13.02 19.78 -29.92
CA VAL A 354 -11.80 19.07 -30.34
C VAL A 354 -12.19 17.88 -31.20
N PHE A 355 -11.70 17.84 -32.43
CA PHE A 355 -11.89 16.67 -33.29
C PHE A 355 -11.10 15.46 -32.80
N LEU A 356 -11.65 14.27 -33.03
CA LEU A 356 -10.91 13.01 -32.91
C LEU A 356 -9.69 13.05 -33.82
N ASN A 357 -8.53 12.58 -33.34
CA ASN A 357 -7.26 12.66 -34.07
C ASN A 357 -6.95 14.08 -34.58
N ASN A 358 -7.15 15.11 -33.75
CA ASN A 358 -7.02 16.53 -34.12
C ASN A 358 -5.78 16.88 -34.98
N VAL A 359 -4.66 16.16 -34.85
CA VAL A 359 -3.46 16.40 -35.66
C VAL A 359 -3.67 16.11 -37.15
N ASP A 360 -4.43 15.07 -37.48
CA ASP A 360 -4.61 14.57 -38.86
C ASP A 360 -5.89 15.07 -39.54
N VAL A 361 -6.61 15.99 -38.89
CA VAL A 361 -7.88 16.54 -39.41
C VAL A 361 -7.58 17.64 -40.40
N ASP A 362 -8.16 17.50 -41.59
CA ASP A 362 -8.08 18.46 -42.68
C ASP A 362 -8.43 19.90 -42.24
N ALA A 363 -7.68 20.87 -42.75
CA ALA A 363 -7.80 22.26 -42.34
C ALA A 363 -9.18 22.84 -42.68
N ASP A 364 -9.77 22.45 -43.82
CA ASP A 364 -11.08 22.95 -44.23
C ASP A 364 -12.17 22.46 -43.27
N ARG A 365 -12.06 21.24 -42.72
CA ARG A 365 -13.01 20.76 -41.68
C ARG A 365 -12.97 21.62 -40.43
N LYS A 366 -11.78 22.08 -40.01
CA LYS A 366 -11.62 22.96 -38.84
C LYS A 366 -12.15 24.36 -39.12
N ILE A 367 -11.79 24.93 -40.28
CA ILE A 367 -12.22 26.28 -40.69
C ILE A 367 -13.74 26.35 -40.83
N ASN A 368 -14.35 25.32 -41.43
CA ASN A 368 -15.80 25.26 -41.64
C ASN A 368 -16.58 24.83 -40.40
N PHE A 369 -15.91 24.49 -39.28
CA PHE A 369 -16.60 24.12 -38.07
C PHE A 369 -17.22 25.35 -37.40
N GLN A 370 -18.54 25.49 -37.54
CA GLN A 370 -19.36 26.46 -36.82
C GLN A 370 -20.67 25.81 -36.37
N MET A 371 -21.08 26.05 -35.13
CA MET A 371 -22.37 25.61 -34.59
C MET A 371 -23.10 26.74 -33.88
N SER A 372 -24.40 26.88 -34.18
CA SER A 372 -25.30 27.78 -33.46
C SER A 372 -26.01 26.98 -32.38
N LEU A 373 -25.69 27.22 -31.11
CA LEU A 373 -26.20 26.44 -30.00
C LEU A 373 -27.23 27.22 -29.17
N CYS A 374 -28.28 26.54 -28.73
CA CYS A 374 -29.25 27.02 -27.75
C CYS A 374 -28.97 26.35 -26.40
N LEU A 375 -28.70 27.15 -25.35
CA LEU A 375 -28.48 26.61 -24.01
C LEU A 375 -29.76 26.71 -23.19
N THR A 376 -30.03 25.67 -22.42
CA THR A 376 -31.21 25.54 -21.57
C THR A 376 -30.83 25.05 -20.19
N SER A 377 -31.63 25.43 -19.20
CA SER A 377 -31.58 24.91 -17.84
C SER A 377 -33.02 24.60 -17.42
N ASP A 378 -33.20 23.51 -16.66
CA ASP A 378 -34.53 23.07 -16.21
C ASP A 378 -35.06 23.88 -15.02
N VAL A 379 -34.28 24.84 -14.51
CA VAL A 379 -34.54 25.55 -13.27
C VAL A 379 -34.32 27.06 -13.40
N SER A 380 -35.06 27.84 -12.61
CA SER A 380 -35.00 29.30 -12.65
C SER A 380 -33.80 29.90 -11.91
N TRP A 381 -33.18 29.14 -11.01
CA TRP A 381 -32.05 29.59 -10.19
C TRP A 381 -30.69 29.48 -10.91
N VAL A 382 -30.66 28.98 -12.15
CA VAL A 382 -29.50 29.03 -13.04
C VAL A 382 -29.86 29.84 -14.28
N LEU A 383 -29.22 30.99 -14.45
CA LEU A 383 -29.39 31.83 -15.63
C LEU A 383 -28.29 31.52 -16.63
N VAL A 384 -28.67 31.02 -17.80
CA VAL A 384 -27.78 30.71 -18.92
C VAL A 384 -28.04 31.63 -20.12
N PRO A 385 -27.01 31.98 -20.91
CA PRO A 385 -27.20 32.65 -22.19
C PRO A 385 -28.06 31.80 -23.12
N LYS A 386 -29.03 32.40 -23.82
CA LYS A 386 -29.92 31.63 -24.72
C LYS A 386 -29.23 31.12 -25.98
N TYR A 387 -28.17 31.79 -26.43
CA TYR A 387 -27.49 31.50 -27.70
C TYR A 387 -25.97 31.48 -27.52
N LEU A 388 -25.32 30.53 -28.18
CA LEU A 388 -23.86 30.40 -28.24
C LEU A 388 -23.43 29.95 -29.64
N GLU A 389 -22.84 30.87 -30.40
CA GLU A 389 -22.06 30.53 -31.60
C GLU A 389 -20.71 29.91 -31.22
N LEU A 390 -20.46 28.66 -31.63
CA LEU A 390 -19.22 27.96 -31.33
C LEU A 390 -18.46 27.65 -32.62
N MET A 391 -17.28 28.24 -32.76
CA MET A 391 -16.33 27.98 -33.82
C MET A 391 -15.24 27.02 -33.32
N TYR A 392 -14.29 26.63 -34.18
CA TYR A 392 -13.15 25.78 -33.79
C TYR A 392 -12.10 26.51 -32.93
N MET A 393 -12.52 26.99 -31.76
CA MET A 393 -11.68 27.63 -30.76
C MET A 393 -12.32 27.50 -29.38
N ALA A 394 -11.52 27.62 -28.32
CA ALA A 394 -12.04 27.77 -26.98
C ALA A 394 -12.87 29.06 -26.87
N ARG A 395 -14.14 28.92 -26.47
CA ARG A 395 -15.05 30.05 -26.26
C ARG A 395 -15.54 30.08 -24.83
N ASN A 396 -15.48 31.26 -24.23
CA ASN A 396 -16.02 31.48 -22.89
C ASN A 396 -17.37 32.20 -22.91
N PHE A 397 -18.18 31.93 -21.90
CA PHE A 397 -19.41 32.64 -21.60
C PHE A 397 -19.69 32.56 -20.09
N ASN A 398 -20.55 33.45 -19.59
CA ASN A 398 -20.89 33.51 -18.18
C ASN A 398 -22.28 32.95 -17.92
N ILE A 399 -22.45 32.27 -16.79
CA ILE A 399 -23.74 31.91 -16.22
C ILE A 399 -23.85 32.46 -14.80
N LYS A 400 -25.08 32.57 -14.29
CA LYS A 400 -25.33 32.97 -12.90
C LYS A 400 -26.06 31.88 -12.15
N VAL A 401 -25.59 31.57 -10.95
CA VAL A 401 -26.23 30.63 -10.04
C VAL A 401 -26.73 31.40 -8.82
N ASP A 402 -28.04 31.45 -8.62
CA ASP A 402 -28.67 32.10 -7.48
C ASP A 402 -29.17 31.09 -6.45
N PRO A 403 -28.43 30.87 -5.35
CA PRO A 403 -28.85 29.90 -4.36
C PRO A 403 -30.02 30.43 -3.52
N SER A 404 -30.34 31.74 -3.51
CA SER A 404 -31.12 32.47 -2.47
C SER A 404 -32.49 31.89 -2.14
N GLY A 405 -33.17 31.27 -3.11
CA GLY A 405 -34.50 30.65 -2.94
C GLY A 405 -34.48 29.15 -2.63
N LEU A 406 -33.31 28.50 -2.59
CA LEU A 406 -33.19 27.06 -2.38
C LEU A 406 -33.34 26.68 -0.91
N SER A 407 -34.17 25.67 -0.64
CA SER A 407 -34.29 25.08 0.70
C SER A 407 -33.00 24.34 1.11
N PRO A 408 -32.79 24.04 2.40
CA PRO A 408 -31.69 23.17 2.81
C PRO A 408 -31.75 21.80 2.11
N GLY A 409 -30.59 21.28 1.72
CA GLY A 409 -30.46 20.06 0.92
C GLY A 409 -29.50 20.23 -0.26
N VAL A 410 -29.50 19.25 -1.16
CA VAL A 410 -28.77 19.29 -2.42
C VAL A 410 -29.73 19.57 -3.57
N HIS A 411 -29.34 20.47 -4.46
CA HIS A 411 -30.08 20.87 -5.65
C HIS A 411 -29.17 20.72 -6.84
N THR A 412 -29.70 20.16 -7.92
CA THR A 412 -28.94 19.90 -9.14
C THR A 412 -29.75 20.28 -10.35
N THR A 413 -29.06 20.74 -11.38
CA THR A 413 -29.61 20.90 -12.72
C THR A 413 -28.51 20.65 -13.74
N THR A 414 -28.92 20.19 -14.91
CA THR A 414 -28.03 19.98 -16.05
C THR A 414 -28.24 21.09 -17.05
N VAL A 415 -27.16 21.82 -17.39
CA VAL A 415 -27.20 22.77 -18.50
C VAL A 415 -26.98 21.99 -19.79
N ARG A 416 -27.89 22.16 -20.75
CA ARG A 416 -27.88 21.42 -22.01
C ARG A 416 -27.74 22.38 -23.18
N ALA A 417 -26.78 22.09 -24.06
CA ALA A 417 -26.59 22.81 -25.31
C ALA A 417 -27.15 21.98 -26.46
N TYR A 418 -28.11 22.54 -27.20
CA TYR A 418 -28.72 21.94 -28.38
C TYR A 418 -28.27 22.66 -29.65
N ASP A 419 -28.07 21.94 -30.73
CA ASP A 419 -27.90 22.55 -32.05
C ASP A 419 -29.22 23.13 -32.54
N VAL A 420 -29.23 24.42 -32.88
CA VAL A 420 -30.41 25.13 -33.39
C VAL A 420 -30.88 24.55 -34.73
N LYS A 421 -29.99 23.99 -35.55
CA LYS A 421 -30.35 23.41 -36.85
C LYS A 421 -31.11 22.09 -36.71
N ASN A 422 -30.78 21.30 -35.69
CA ASN A 422 -31.36 20.00 -35.44
C ASN A 422 -31.40 19.72 -33.93
N THR A 423 -32.50 20.08 -33.28
CA THR A 423 -32.68 19.84 -31.83
C THR A 423 -33.09 18.40 -31.52
N ALA A 424 -33.55 17.63 -32.52
CA ALA A 424 -34.04 16.27 -32.35
C ALA A 424 -32.92 15.27 -32.01
N LYS A 425 -31.66 15.58 -32.35
CA LYS A 425 -30.49 14.82 -31.90
C LYS A 425 -30.16 15.01 -30.41
N GLY A 426 -30.92 15.80 -29.67
CA GLY A 426 -30.66 16.01 -28.25
C GLY A 426 -29.43 16.90 -28.01
N PRO A 427 -28.94 16.97 -26.76
CA PRO A 427 -27.84 17.86 -26.41
C PRO A 427 -26.50 17.38 -26.99
N VAL A 428 -25.70 18.34 -27.46
CA VAL A 428 -24.36 18.08 -28.02
C VAL A 428 -23.28 18.01 -26.93
N PHE A 429 -23.46 18.81 -25.87
CA PHE A 429 -22.71 18.75 -24.63
C PHE A 429 -23.59 19.17 -23.45
N THR A 430 -23.20 18.72 -22.26
CA THR A 430 -23.85 19.04 -21.00
C THR A 430 -22.81 19.29 -19.91
N PHE A 431 -23.20 20.03 -18.87
CA PHE A 431 -22.44 20.12 -17.62
C PHE A 431 -23.39 20.29 -16.45
N GLU A 432 -22.95 19.84 -15.27
CA GLU A 432 -23.78 19.87 -14.06
C GLU A 432 -23.57 21.15 -13.27
N VAL A 433 -24.65 21.62 -12.65
CA VAL A 433 -24.64 22.64 -11.62
C VAL A 433 -25.24 22.03 -10.35
N THR A 434 -24.40 21.73 -9.37
CA THR A 434 -24.80 21.16 -8.07
C THR A 434 -24.56 22.16 -6.95
N VAL A 435 -25.64 22.55 -6.26
CA VAL A 435 -25.63 23.47 -5.13
C VAL A 435 -26.07 22.73 -3.87
N VAL A 436 -25.26 22.81 -2.82
CA VAL A 436 -25.60 22.29 -1.49
C VAL A 436 -25.90 23.45 -0.56
N ARG A 437 -27.13 23.45 -0.03
CA ARG A 437 -27.62 24.34 1.01
C ARG A 437 -27.55 23.64 2.36
N PRO A 438 -26.53 23.92 3.19
CA PRO A 438 -26.42 23.26 4.49
C PRO A 438 -27.43 23.82 5.49
N VAL A 439 -27.85 22.97 6.42
CA VAL A 439 -28.55 23.37 7.65
C VAL A 439 -27.51 23.87 8.65
N LYS A 440 -27.83 24.97 9.35
CA LYS A 440 -27.05 25.42 10.51
C LYS A 440 -27.60 24.78 11.78
N THR A 441 -26.71 24.46 12.70
CA THR A 441 -27.10 23.93 14.01
C THR A 441 -27.70 25.01 14.90
N ASP A 442 -28.40 24.58 15.95
CA ASP A 442 -28.81 25.47 17.04
C ASP A 442 -27.59 25.98 17.86
N ASP A 443 -27.81 26.93 18.77
CA ASP A 443 -26.76 27.46 19.64
C ASP A 443 -26.11 26.39 20.54
N SER A 444 -26.76 25.23 20.69
CA SER A 444 -26.24 24.09 21.44
C SER A 444 -25.39 23.14 20.58
N GLY A 445 -25.22 23.41 19.29
CA GLY A 445 -24.51 22.52 18.36
C GLY A 445 -25.16 21.15 18.23
N SER A 446 -26.50 21.09 18.18
CA SER A 446 -27.25 19.84 17.99
C SER A 446 -28.32 19.96 16.91
N LEU A 447 -28.65 18.81 16.30
CA LEU A 447 -29.75 18.66 15.35
C LEU A 447 -30.46 17.34 15.62
N SER A 448 -31.79 17.36 15.67
CA SER A 448 -32.62 16.17 15.86
C SER A 448 -33.55 15.99 14.67
N TYR A 449 -33.70 14.75 14.23
CA TYR A 449 -34.61 14.33 13.18
C TYR A 449 -35.49 13.21 13.75
N GLU A 450 -36.78 13.49 13.88
CA GLU A 450 -37.77 12.55 14.41
C GLU A 450 -38.60 11.94 13.27
N ASN A 451 -39.06 10.71 13.46
CA ASN A 451 -39.99 10.02 12.55
C ASN A 451 -39.51 9.94 11.08
N VAL A 452 -38.22 9.70 10.86
CA VAL A 452 -37.63 9.58 9.52
C VAL A 452 -37.96 8.21 8.92
N ASN A 453 -38.83 8.20 7.92
CA ASN A 453 -39.29 6.99 7.25
C ASN A 453 -38.35 6.54 6.11
N PHE A 454 -37.94 5.28 6.16
CA PHE A 454 -37.22 4.54 5.13
C PHE A 454 -38.14 3.48 4.51
N ASN A 455 -38.34 3.57 3.20
CA ASN A 455 -39.20 2.68 2.42
C ASN A 455 -38.54 2.37 1.06
N PRO A 456 -39.08 1.43 0.25
CA PRO A 456 -38.47 1.04 -1.02
C PRO A 456 -38.22 2.19 -2.02
N ASN A 457 -39.00 3.27 -1.94
CA ASN A 457 -38.84 4.46 -2.79
C ASN A 457 -37.92 5.52 -2.16
N SER A 458 -37.50 5.34 -0.91
CA SER A 458 -36.64 6.28 -0.17
C SER A 458 -35.65 5.50 0.68
N LEU A 459 -34.71 4.85 -0.01
CA LEU A 459 -33.66 4.05 0.61
C LEU A 459 -32.59 4.90 1.28
N ILE A 460 -32.42 6.17 0.86
CA ILE A 460 -31.31 7.03 1.30
C ILE A 460 -31.88 8.35 1.81
N LYS A 461 -31.40 8.79 2.97
CA LYS A 461 -31.64 10.12 3.54
C LYS A 461 -30.31 10.83 3.71
N ARG A 462 -30.22 12.06 3.20
CA ARG A 462 -29.02 12.90 3.26
C ARG A 462 -29.32 14.17 3.99
N ASN A 463 -28.48 14.50 4.96
CA ASN A 463 -28.50 15.80 5.61
C ASN A 463 -27.15 16.49 5.38
N PHE A 464 -27.19 17.71 4.89
CA PHE A 464 -26.00 18.55 4.76
C PHE A 464 -26.01 19.54 5.91
N VAL A 465 -24.99 19.47 6.75
CA VAL A 465 -24.89 20.26 7.98
C VAL A 465 -23.62 21.09 7.91
N LEU A 466 -23.74 22.39 8.11
CA LEU A 466 -22.57 23.23 8.30
C LEU A 466 -22.02 22.97 9.69
N VAL A 467 -20.81 22.41 9.77
CA VAL A 467 -20.19 22.13 11.06
C VAL A 467 -19.89 23.47 11.77
N PRO A 468 -20.31 23.63 13.04
CA PRO A 468 -20.11 24.88 13.77
C PRO A 468 -18.64 25.21 13.99
N ASN A 469 -18.37 26.47 14.33
CA ASN A 469 -17.07 26.89 14.83
C ASN A 469 -16.74 26.19 16.15
N ASN A 470 -15.45 25.96 16.38
CA ASN A 470 -14.86 25.34 17.55
C ASN A 470 -15.33 23.90 17.81
N VAL A 471 -15.45 23.10 16.76
CA VAL A 471 -15.89 21.70 16.79
C VAL A 471 -14.84 20.82 16.13
N SER A 472 -14.53 19.66 16.72
CA SER A 472 -13.55 18.71 16.18
C SER A 472 -14.08 17.28 16.04
N TRP A 473 -15.17 16.91 16.69
CA TRP A 473 -15.85 15.64 16.44
C TRP A 473 -17.36 15.75 16.59
N ALA A 474 -18.07 14.76 16.06
CA ALA A 474 -19.51 14.65 16.17
C ALA A 474 -19.93 13.25 16.62
N THR A 475 -21.06 13.20 17.31
CA THR A 475 -21.75 11.97 17.69
C THR A 475 -23.13 11.92 17.04
N LEU A 476 -23.45 10.81 16.39
CA LEU A 476 -24.76 10.53 15.83
C LEU A 476 -25.41 9.39 16.62
N HIS A 477 -26.50 9.72 17.31
CA HIS A 477 -27.37 8.74 17.97
C HIS A 477 -28.53 8.39 17.05
N ILE A 478 -28.75 7.11 16.78
CA ILE A 478 -29.84 6.60 15.94
C ILE A 478 -30.69 5.66 16.79
N LYS A 479 -31.99 5.92 16.83
CA LYS A 479 -32.98 5.14 17.56
C LYS A 479 -33.98 4.52 16.59
N HIS A 480 -34.22 3.22 16.75
CA HIS A 480 -35.29 2.53 16.04
C HIS A 480 -36.63 2.78 16.74
N LEU A 481 -37.64 3.24 16.01
CA LEU A 481 -38.98 3.46 16.58
C LEU A 481 -39.91 2.24 16.45
N ASP A 482 -39.56 1.24 15.64
CA ASP A 482 -40.32 0.01 15.44
C ASP A 482 -39.47 -1.22 15.82
N THR A 483 -39.65 -1.76 17.02
CA THR A 483 -38.77 -2.80 17.57
C THR A 483 -38.96 -4.19 16.97
N ASP A 484 -40.01 -4.40 16.16
CA ASP A 484 -40.39 -5.73 15.66
C ASP A 484 -39.74 -6.08 14.32
N VAL A 485 -39.07 -5.10 13.71
CA VAL A 485 -38.47 -5.20 12.38
C VAL A 485 -36.95 -5.07 12.50
N SER A 486 -36.20 -5.81 11.68
CA SER A 486 -34.75 -5.60 11.57
C SER A 486 -34.33 -5.23 10.16
N ALA A 487 -33.33 -4.36 10.03
CA ALA A 487 -32.68 -4.09 8.75
C ALA A 487 -31.22 -3.70 8.90
N ASN A 488 -30.51 -3.86 7.78
CA ASN A 488 -29.15 -3.38 7.63
C ASN A 488 -29.16 -1.94 7.11
N PHE A 489 -28.33 -1.12 7.71
CA PHE A 489 -28.11 0.27 7.32
C PHE A 489 -26.63 0.52 7.02
N CYS A 490 -26.39 1.54 6.22
CA CYS A 490 -25.11 2.13 5.93
C CYS A 490 -25.14 3.59 6.41
N LEU A 491 -24.26 3.94 7.34
CA LEU A 491 -23.96 5.33 7.65
C LEU A 491 -22.68 5.71 6.91
N HIS A 492 -22.79 6.72 6.06
CA HIS A 492 -21.66 7.27 5.32
C HIS A 492 -21.65 8.79 5.51
N THR A 493 -20.65 9.29 6.23
CA THR A 493 -20.44 10.73 6.40
C THR A 493 -19.22 11.20 5.62
N VAL A 494 -19.32 12.36 4.96
CA VAL A 494 -18.23 12.90 4.13
C VAL A 494 -18.12 14.42 4.32
N GLN A 495 -16.89 14.89 4.52
CA GLN A 495 -16.49 16.28 4.29
C GLN A 495 -15.46 16.34 3.17
N LEU A 496 -15.66 17.22 2.19
CA LEU A 496 -14.67 17.47 1.15
C LEU A 496 -13.74 18.58 1.59
N LEU A 497 -12.45 18.26 1.68
CA LEU A 497 -11.40 19.24 1.90
C LEU A 497 -10.68 19.55 0.58
N PRO A 498 -10.14 20.77 0.41
CA PRO A 498 -9.40 21.13 -0.80
C PRO A 498 -8.24 20.16 -1.09
N GLN A 499 -8.16 19.67 -2.34
CA GLN A 499 -7.10 18.76 -2.82
C GLN A 499 -6.95 17.48 -1.97
N LYS A 500 -8.07 16.97 -1.46
CA LYS A 500 -8.13 15.70 -0.73
C LYS A 500 -9.25 14.84 -1.30
N SER A 501 -8.97 13.54 -1.36
CA SER A 501 -9.97 12.53 -1.72
C SER A 501 -11.15 12.55 -0.75
N CYS A 502 -12.32 12.10 -1.20
CA CYS A 502 -13.50 11.94 -0.35
C CYS A 502 -13.23 11.02 0.85
N LYS A 503 -12.26 10.11 0.75
CA LYS A 503 -11.85 9.18 1.82
C LYS A 503 -11.08 9.84 2.97
N PHE A 504 -10.62 11.09 2.80
CA PHE A 504 -9.76 11.74 3.79
C PHE A 504 -10.51 12.11 5.08
N MET A 505 -11.73 12.66 4.96
CA MET A 505 -12.63 12.97 6.08
C MET A 505 -13.95 12.23 5.91
N GLU A 506 -13.86 10.89 5.96
CA GLU A 506 -15.03 10.00 5.89
C GLU A 506 -15.25 9.19 7.17
N TYR A 507 -16.51 8.81 7.40
CA TYR A 507 -16.85 7.71 8.29
C TYR A 507 -17.83 6.81 7.56
N TYR A 508 -17.43 5.56 7.34
CA TYR A 508 -18.23 4.55 6.65
C TYR A 508 -18.49 3.35 7.55
N LYS A 509 -19.76 3.07 7.85
CA LYS A 509 -20.13 1.93 8.69
C LYS A 509 -21.42 1.27 8.24
N MET A 510 -21.32 -0.02 7.93
CA MET A 510 -22.47 -0.92 7.85
C MET A 510 -22.84 -1.40 9.25
N PHE A 511 -24.13 -1.37 9.58
CA PHE A 511 -24.64 -1.85 10.88
C PHE A 511 -26.03 -2.46 10.73
N ASN A 512 -26.40 -3.34 11.66
CA ASN A 512 -27.71 -3.97 11.72
C ASN A 512 -28.49 -3.39 12.90
N LEU A 513 -29.75 -3.03 12.68
CA LEU A 513 -30.64 -2.47 13.69
C LEU A 513 -31.77 -3.48 13.96
N LYS A 514 -31.75 -4.14 15.13
CA LYS A 514 -32.73 -5.17 15.53
C LYS A 514 -33.70 -4.68 16.61
N SER A 515 -33.22 -4.12 17.73
CA SER A 515 -34.09 -3.48 18.75
C SER A 515 -33.32 -2.49 19.65
N ASN A 516 -32.21 -1.93 19.19
CA ASN A 516 -31.30 -1.09 19.99
C ASN A 516 -31.04 0.27 19.36
N GLU A 517 -30.56 1.21 20.17
CA GLU A 517 -29.92 2.44 19.71
C GLU A 517 -28.54 2.13 19.11
N PHE A 518 -28.18 2.84 18.04
CA PHE A 518 -26.86 2.81 17.44
C PHE A 518 -26.20 4.18 17.64
N GLN A 519 -24.91 4.20 17.99
CA GLN A 519 -24.14 5.42 18.14
C GLN A 519 -22.91 5.35 17.25
N ALA A 520 -22.68 6.42 16.50
CA ALA A 520 -21.46 6.62 15.73
C ALA A 520 -20.75 7.89 16.20
N HIS A 521 -19.43 7.83 16.21
CA HIS A 521 -18.57 8.95 16.55
C HIS A 521 -17.53 9.09 15.45
N PHE A 522 -17.29 10.32 14.99
CA PHE A 522 -16.37 10.59 13.90
C PHE A 522 -15.80 12.01 13.98
N ALA A 523 -14.58 12.18 13.48
CA ALA A 523 -13.91 13.48 13.40
C ALA A 523 -14.64 14.40 12.40
N VAL A 524 -14.63 15.70 12.67
CA VAL A 524 -15.19 16.71 11.76
C VAL A 524 -14.31 17.96 11.70
N GLU A 525 -14.37 18.66 10.58
CA GLU A 525 -13.72 19.96 10.37
C GLU A 525 -14.75 21.09 10.51
N GLU A 526 -14.44 22.12 11.30
CA GLU A 526 -15.30 23.31 11.46
C GLU A 526 -15.47 24.08 10.15
N ASN A 527 -16.62 24.75 9.97
CA ASN A 527 -16.98 25.55 8.79
C ASN A 527 -16.98 24.81 7.44
N VAL A 528 -16.88 23.48 7.46
CA VAL A 528 -16.98 22.63 6.27
C VAL A 528 -18.29 21.88 6.32
N VAL A 529 -18.99 21.77 5.19
CA VAL A 529 -20.27 21.06 5.11
C VAL A 529 -20.06 19.55 5.24
N LEU A 530 -20.62 19.00 6.31
CA LEU A 530 -20.74 17.56 6.57
C LEU A 530 -21.96 17.01 5.86
N GLU A 531 -21.77 16.03 4.98
CA GLU A 531 -22.86 15.18 4.53
C GLU A 531 -23.02 14.02 5.51
N VAL A 532 -24.24 13.79 6.00
CA VAL A 532 -24.63 12.59 6.74
C VAL A 532 -25.61 11.81 5.88
N ALA A 533 -25.12 10.78 5.18
CA ALA A 533 -25.92 9.90 4.36
C ALA A 533 -26.24 8.60 5.13
N LEU A 534 -27.50 8.42 5.49
CA LEU A 534 -28.01 7.19 6.06
C LEU A 534 -28.80 6.44 5.00
N ALA A 535 -28.35 5.24 4.66
CA ALA A 535 -29.00 4.41 3.65
C ALA A 535 -29.43 3.07 4.24
N LYS A 536 -30.68 2.68 3.99
CA LYS A 536 -31.15 1.33 4.20
C LYS A 536 -30.58 0.43 3.11
N TYR A 537 -30.00 -0.70 3.49
CA TYR A 537 -29.39 -1.62 2.53
C TYR A 537 -30.43 -2.13 1.53
N TRP A 538 -30.09 -2.14 0.24
CA TRP A 538 -31.01 -2.33 -0.87
C TRP A 538 -31.93 -3.58 -0.82
N PRO A 539 -31.55 -4.74 -0.27
CA PRO A 539 -32.42 -5.92 -0.26
C PRO A 539 -33.43 -5.93 0.91
N SER A 540 -33.39 -4.93 1.80
CA SER A 540 -34.29 -4.89 2.95
C SER A 540 -35.68 -4.38 2.53
N CYS A 541 -36.74 -5.19 2.66
CA CYS A 541 -38.09 -4.86 2.19
C CYS A 541 -38.97 -4.07 3.18
N SER A 542 -38.66 -4.11 4.48
CA SER A 542 -39.55 -3.60 5.54
C SER A 542 -39.56 -2.07 5.66
N ASN A 543 -40.71 -1.44 5.88
CA ASN A 543 -40.71 0.00 6.20
C ASN A 543 -40.15 0.21 7.61
N ILE A 544 -39.27 1.19 7.77
CA ILE A 544 -38.59 1.46 9.05
C ILE A 544 -38.63 2.94 9.33
N ILE A 545 -38.96 3.29 10.57
CA ILE A 545 -38.98 4.66 11.05
C ILE A 545 -37.88 4.83 12.09
N LEU A 546 -36.97 5.77 11.84
CA LEU A 546 -35.87 6.09 12.75
C LEU A 546 -36.04 7.51 13.31
N SER A 547 -35.53 7.72 14.51
CA SER A 547 -35.11 9.07 14.93
C SER A 547 -33.60 9.10 15.10
N TYR A 548 -32.98 10.23 14.77
CA TYR A 548 -31.55 10.39 15.00
C TYR A 548 -31.19 11.81 15.41
N LYS A 549 -30.20 11.91 16.29
CA LYS A 549 -29.70 13.16 16.85
C LYS A 549 -28.20 13.28 16.59
N LEU A 550 -27.81 14.35 15.90
CA LEU A 550 -26.43 14.73 15.67
C LEU A 550 -26.01 15.75 16.73
N GLN A 551 -24.89 15.50 17.40
CA GLN A 551 -24.35 16.36 18.42
C GLN A 551 -22.88 16.67 18.12
N PHE A 552 -22.54 17.94 18.11
CA PHE A 552 -21.17 18.40 17.92
C PHE A 552 -20.48 18.65 19.26
N HIS A 553 -19.17 18.40 19.24
CA HIS A 553 -18.27 18.47 20.38
C HIS A 553 -16.92 19.04 19.91
N GLY A 554 -16.16 19.67 20.80
CA GLY A 554 -14.91 20.27 20.37
C GLY A 554 -13.97 20.73 21.45
N VAL A 555 -12.69 20.47 21.23
CA VAL A 555 -11.56 20.99 22.00
C VAL A 555 -10.48 21.31 20.98
N ILE A 556 -10.39 22.57 20.57
CA ILE A 556 -9.56 22.92 19.41
C ILE A 556 -8.16 23.32 19.87
N PRO A 557 -7.11 22.58 19.48
CA PRO A 557 -5.75 23.05 19.67
C PRO A 557 -5.42 24.15 18.67
N GLN A 558 -4.58 25.10 19.06
CA GLN A 558 -4.07 26.16 18.18
C GLN A 558 -3.35 25.59 16.94
N SER A 559 -2.70 24.43 17.07
CA SER A 559 -2.12 23.68 15.95
C SER A 559 -2.59 22.23 15.99
N LYS A 560 -3.10 21.73 14.86
CA LYS A 560 -3.52 20.33 14.70
C LYS A 560 -2.34 19.37 14.49
N ASN A 561 -1.25 19.86 13.91
CA ASN A 561 0.00 19.12 13.74
C ASN A 561 1.02 19.69 14.71
N ILE A 562 1.46 18.88 15.67
CA ILE A 562 2.39 19.35 16.70
C ILE A 562 3.75 18.71 16.45
N ALA A 563 4.74 19.56 16.15
CA ALA A 563 6.13 19.16 16.03
C ALA A 563 6.91 19.68 17.24
N MET A 564 7.41 18.75 18.05
CA MET A 564 8.27 19.05 19.19
C MET A 564 9.70 18.62 18.85
N TYR A 565 10.68 19.48 19.15
CA TYR A 565 12.09 19.18 18.96
C TYR A 565 12.74 18.94 20.32
N HIS A 566 13.50 17.85 20.43
CA HIS A 566 14.29 17.62 21.63
C HIS A 566 15.29 18.78 21.85
N GLY A 567 15.68 19.04 23.09
CA GLY A 567 16.60 20.13 23.43
C GLY A 567 16.00 21.55 23.41
N MET A 568 14.85 21.78 22.77
CA MET A 568 14.16 23.09 22.74
C MET A 568 13.31 23.39 24.00
N GLY A 569 13.35 22.51 25.00
CA GLY A 569 12.60 22.68 26.26
C GLY A 569 11.15 22.20 26.18
N LEU A 570 10.26 22.91 26.88
CA LEU A 570 8.84 22.57 27.00
C LEU A 570 8.05 23.03 25.78
N GLN A 571 7.23 22.14 25.21
CA GLN A 571 6.30 22.52 24.13
C GLN A 571 4.99 23.01 24.73
N SER A 572 4.62 24.27 24.46
CA SER A 572 3.30 24.80 24.85
C SER A 572 2.26 24.53 23.76
N VAL A 573 1.05 24.18 24.18
CA VAL A 573 -0.11 23.97 23.32
C VAL A 573 -1.31 24.67 23.95
N MET A 574 -1.90 25.60 23.20
CA MET A 574 -3.08 26.34 23.64
C MET A 574 -4.34 25.65 23.12
N LEU A 575 -5.30 25.44 24.02
CA LEU A 575 -6.61 24.88 23.73
C LEU A 575 -7.68 25.96 23.81
N LYS A 576 -8.59 25.92 22.83
CA LYS A 576 -9.79 26.76 22.77
C LYS A 576 -11.02 25.92 23.15
N PRO A 577 -11.93 26.44 24.00
CA PRO A 577 -13.17 25.76 24.34
C PRO A 577 -14.07 25.61 23.11
N GLY A 578 -14.78 24.49 23.04
CA GLY A 578 -15.79 24.23 22.02
C GLY A 578 -17.17 24.78 22.36
N VAL A 579 -18.19 24.20 21.70
CA VAL A 579 -19.60 24.60 21.82
C VAL A 579 -20.32 24.03 23.06
N LYS A 580 -19.70 23.08 23.77
CA LYS A 580 -20.25 22.44 24.97
C LYS A 580 -19.24 22.36 26.10
N ASN A 581 -19.73 22.02 27.29
CA ASN A 581 -18.87 21.64 28.40
C ASN A 581 -18.18 20.33 28.06
N GLU A 582 -16.85 20.33 28.00
CA GLU A 582 -16.05 19.16 27.68
C GLU A 582 -15.08 18.86 28.83
N GLU A 583 -15.01 17.58 29.21
CA GLU A 583 -14.02 17.10 30.18
C GLU A 583 -12.70 16.81 29.47
N ILE A 584 -11.63 17.45 29.92
CA ILE A 584 -10.30 17.43 29.30
C ILE A 584 -9.34 16.61 30.15
N GLN A 585 -8.69 15.64 29.53
CA GLN A 585 -7.58 14.88 30.09
C GLN A 585 -6.52 14.64 29.00
N PRO A 586 -5.57 15.57 28.83
CA PRO A 586 -4.58 15.50 27.76
C PRO A 586 -3.67 14.29 27.91
N SER A 587 -3.42 13.58 26.81
CA SER A 587 -2.50 12.46 26.76
C SER A 587 -1.73 12.44 25.45
N VAL A 588 -0.41 12.30 25.53
CA VAL A 588 0.48 12.18 24.37
C VAL A 588 1.04 10.77 24.36
N SER A 589 0.85 10.05 23.25
CA SER A 589 1.35 8.69 23.07
C SER A 589 2.10 8.58 21.74
N LEU A 590 3.40 8.28 21.82
CA LEU A 590 4.27 8.02 20.67
C LEU A 590 4.28 6.51 20.41
N LYS A 591 3.93 6.11 19.19
CA LYS A 591 3.71 4.70 18.81
C LYS A 591 4.68 4.21 17.74
N HIS A 592 5.27 5.12 16.98
CA HIS A 592 6.11 4.79 15.83
C HIS A 592 7.45 5.51 15.91
N LEU A 593 8.50 4.85 15.40
CA LEU A 593 9.78 5.43 15.07
C LEU A 593 9.85 5.60 13.55
N ILE A 594 10.05 6.83 13.09
CA ILE A 594 10.24 7.18 11.69
C ILE A 594 11.73 7.46 11.47
N THR A 595 12.32 6.72 10.54
CA THR A 595 13.69 6.88 10.10
C THR A 595 13.70 7.34 8.64
N VAL A 596 14.38 8.45 8.36
CA VAL A 596 14.56 8.93 6.98
C VAL A 596 15.79 8.27 6.37
N LEU A 597 15.59 7.57 5.25
CA LEU A 597 16.66 6.95 4.49
C LEU A 597 16.92 7.75 3.21
N ARG A 598 18.19 8.02 2.94
CA ARG A 598 18.64 8.52 1.64
C ARG A 598 19.07 7.34 0.76
N PRO A 599 18.94 7.45 -0.56
CA PRO A 599 19.36 6.37 -1.44
C PRO A 599 20.89 6.22 -1.37
N ASN A 600 21.35 4.97 -1.30
CA ASN A 600 22.76 4.61 -1.46
C ASN A 600 23.16 4.65 -2.94
N GLU A 601 22.21 4.38 -3.83
CA GLU A 601 22.38 4.37 -5.27
C GLU A 601 21.08 4.86 -5.92
N GLY A 602 21.21 5.77 -6.89
CA GLY A 602 20.13 6.21 -7.77
C GLY A 602 20.61 6.12 -9.23
N LYS A 603 19.96 5.28 -10.03
CA LYS A 603 20.38 5.02 -11.42
C LYS A 603 19.22 5.18 -12.37
N ILE A 604 19.41 6.03 -13.39
CA ILE A 604 18.44 6.23 -14.47
C ILE A 604 18.88 5.47 -15.71
N THR A 605 17.99 4.62 -16.22
CA THR A 605 18.21 3.85 -17.46
C THR A 605 16.96 3.89 -18.32
N ALA A 606 17.12 3.78 -19.64
CA ALA A 606 15.98 3.52 -20.52
C ALA A 606 15.41 2.11 -20.22
N LEU A 607 14.10 1.96 -20.28
CA LEU A 607 13.47 0.65 -20.30
C LEU A 607 13.53 0.04 -21.71
N THR A 608 13.07 -1.20 -21.84
CA THR A 608 13.15 -1.96 -23.09
C THR A 608 11.99 -1.63 -24.04
N SER A 609 11.92 -2.30 -25.19
CA SER A 609 10.89 -2.10 -26.21
C SER A 609 9.45 -2.25 -25.68
N ARG A 610 9.26 -3.05 -24.63
CA ARG A 610 7.96 -3.24 -23.94
C ARG A 610 7.42 -1.94 -23.31
N ASP A 611 8.29 -0.99 -23.00
CA ASP A 611 7.98 0.24 -22.27
C ASP A 611 8.21 1.47 -23.15
N VAL A 612 7.73 1.42 -24.40
CA VAL A 612 7.76 2.52 -25.35
C VAL A 612 6.34 2.88 -25.72
N ILE A 613 5.88 4.09 -25.34
CA ILE A 613 4.54 4.56 -25.71
C ILE A 613 4.56 4.88 -27.22
N PRO A 614 3.67 4.28 -28.03
CA PRO A 614 3.63 4.58 -29.45
C PRO A 614 3.35 6.08 -29.74
N PRO A 615 3.91 6.66 -30.81
CA PRO A 615 4.74 6.00 -31.83
C PRO A 615 6.18 5.68 -31.37
N GLN A 616 6.86 6.56 -30.62
CA GLN A 616 8.27 6.39 -30.21
C GLN A 616 8.62 7.22 -28.95
N ARG A 617 7.85 7.08 -27.88
CA ARG A 617 8.10 7.76 -26.59
C ARG A 617 8.68 6.75 -25.59
N PRO A 618 10.01 6.60 -25.50
CA PRO A 618 10.62 5.64 -24.57
C PRO A 618 10.39 6.06 -23.12
N ILE A 619 10.09 5.09 -22.26
CA ILE A 619 10.01 5.32 -20.81
C ILE A 619 11.36 5.02 -20.18
N TYR A 620 11.79 5.90 -19.29
CA TYR A 620 12.97 5.72 -18.44
C TYR A 620 12.55 5.23 -17.06
N GLN A 621 13.41 4.44 -16.43
CA GLN A 621 13.29 4.02 -15.04
C GLN A 621 14.35 4.71 -14.20
N LEU A 622 13.99 5.08 -12.99
CA LEU A 622 14.88 5.44 -11.90
C LEU A 622 14.80 4.34 -10.84
N ASN A 623 15.92 3.65 -10.63
CA ASN A 623 16.08 2.64 -9.59
C ASN A 623 16.84 3.25 -8.42
N LEU A 624 16.17 3.28 -7.27
CA LEU A 624 16.72 3.78 -6.00
C LEU A 624 16.92 2.60 -5.05
N SER A 625 18.06 2.55 -4.38
CA SER A 625 18.41 1.51 -3.41
C SER A 625 18.68 2.11 -2.04
N TYR A 626 18.03 1.59 -1.00
CA TYR A 626 18.16 2.04 0.38
C TYR A 626 18.51 0.85 1.26
N ALA A 627 19.38 1.04 2.26
CA ALA A 627 19.69 0.00 3.24
C ALA A 627 19.34 0.48 4.65
N PHE A 628 18.84 -0.43 5.48
CA PHE A 628 18.61 -0.18 6.90
C PHE A 628 18.70 -1.47 7.70
N SER A 629 18.91 -1.34 9.01
CA SER A 629 19.03 -2.47 9.93
C SER A 629 17.97 -2.37 11.03
N LEU A 630 17.33 -3.49 11.34
CA LEU A 630 16.39 -3.62 12.45
C LEU A 630 17.06 -4.32 13.64
N PRO A 631 17.13 -3.66 14.81
CA PRO A 631 17.73 -4.26 15.99
C PRO A 631 16.83 -5.32 16.66
N LYS A 632 15.53 -5.29 16.36
CA LYS A 632 14.50 -6.17 16.93
C LYS A 632 13.35 -6.35 15.93
N SER A 633 12.66 -7.48 16.01
CA SER A 633 11.44 -7.74 15.23
C SER A 633 10.35 -6.71 15.55
N THR A 634 9.72 -6.16 14.52
CA THR A 634 8.63 -5.18 14.62
C THR A 634 7.80 -5.07 13.33
N GLU A 635 6.62 -4.46 13.41
CA GLU A 635 5.85 -4.05 12.24
C GLU A 635 6.49 -2.79 11.62
N ALA A 636 6.71 -2.80 10.31
CA ALA A 636 7.22 -1.66 9.58
C ALA A 636 6.70 -1.57 8.14
N TYR A 637 6.77 -0.37 7.58
CA TYR A 637 6.51 -0.09 6.17
C TYR A 637 7.39 1.06 5.68
N ALA A 638 7.56 1.14 4.36
CA ALA A 638 8.25 2.24 3.70
C ALA A 638 7.23 3.18 3.03
N THR A 639 7.50 4.47 3.05
CA THR A 639 6.69 5.48 2.35
C THR A 639 7.55 6.58 1.76
N CYS A 640 7.11 7.14 0.63
CA CYS A 640 7.73 8.30 0.00
C CYS A 640 6.83 9.52 0.21
N GLY A 641 7.35 10.56 0.86
CA GLY A 641 6.56 11.76 1.18
C GLY A 641 6.09 12.57 -0.03
N LEU A 642 6.70 12.38 -1.21
CA LEU A 642 6.35 13.15 -2.40
C LEU A 642 5.06 12.65 -3.06
N PHE A 643 4.87 11.34 -3.13
CA PHE A 643 3.77 10.76 -3.89
C PHE A 643 3.20 9.44 -3.33
N GLY A 644 3.65 8.97 -2.16
CA GLY A 644 3.21 7.70 -1.56
C GLY A 644 1.73 7.58 -1.23
N GLU A 645 0.95 8.66 -1.35
CA GLU A 645 -0.51 8.70 -1.17
C GLU A 645 -1.27 8.96 -2.49
N LEU A 646 -0.59 8.93 -3.65
CA LEU A 646 -1.13 9.24 -4.97
C LEU A 646 -1.04 8.01 -5.88
N LEU A 647 -2.01 7.81 -6.77
CA LEU A 647 -1.98 6.73 -7.76
C LEU A 647 -2.25 7.25 -9.18
N TYR A 648 -3.46 7.70 -9.45
CA TYR A 648 -3.89 8.14 -10.79
C TYR A 648 -3.52 9.60 -11.08
N GLU A 649 -3.58 10.43 -10.05
CA GLU A 649 -3.28 11.86 -10.07
C GLU A 649 -1.79 12.15 -9.95
N ASN A 650 -0.96 11.11 -9.87
CA ASN A 650 0.49 11.22 -9.79
C ASN A 650 1.08 11.66 -11.14
N GLU A 651 2.09 12.53 -11.09
CA GLU A 651 2.88 12.96 -12.26
C GLU A 651 3.87 11.89 -12.70
N TYR A 652 4.23 10.96 -11.81
CA TYR A 652 5.05 9.78 -12.11
C TYR A 652 4.15 8.55 -12.24
N GLU A 653 4.42 7.69 -13.22
CA GLU A 653 3.57 6.52 -13.49
C GLU A 653 3.95 5.28 -12.64
N SER A 654 4.93 5.39 -11.74
CA SER A 654 5.39 4.27 -10.90
C SER A 654 6.04 4.76 -9.62
N GLN A 655 5.85 4.00 -8.54
CA GLN A 655 6.48 4.22 -7.24
C GLN A 655 6.65 2.93 -6.44
N LEU A 656 6.46 1.77 -7.08
CA LEU A 656 6.57 0.45 -6.47
C LEU A 656 7.92 0.30 -5.77
N TRP A 657 7.89 -0.09 -4.51
CA TRP A 657 9.08 -0.49 -3.76
C TRP A 657 8.99 -1.96 -3.36
N MET A 658 10.14 -2.63 -3.32
CA MET A 658 10.31 -4.00 -2.88
C MET A 658 11.34 -4.06 -1.76
N LEU A 659 11.01 -4.79 -0.70
CA LEU A 659 11.85 -5.03 0.46
C LEU A 659 12.52 -6.39 0.34
N PHE A 660 13.82 -6.42 0.58
CA PHE A 660 14.65 -7.61 0.56
C PHE A 660 15.47 -7.75 1.83
N ASP A 661 15.78 -8.98 2.22
CA ASP A 661 16.72 -9.28 3.30
C ASP A 661 18.18 -9.22 2.81
N SER A 662 19.13 -9.54 3.69
CA SER A 662 20.57 -9.63 3.37
C SER A 662 20.92 -10.69 2.32
N ASN A 663 20.07 -11.70 2.12
CA ASN A 663 20.25 -12.78 1.15
C ASN A 663 19.57 -12.48 -0.20
N LYS A 664 19.01 -11.27 -0.38
CA LYS A 664 18.22 -10.85 -1.54
C LYS A 664 16.87 -11.56 -1.65
N GLN A 665 16.43 -12.27 -0.60
CA GLN A 665 15.10 -12.84 -0.52
C GLN A 665 14.07 -11.72 -0.59
N TYR A 666 13.07 -11.87 -1.46
CA TYR A 666 11.93 -10.97 -1.50
C TYR A 666 11.07 -11.16 -0.25
N ILE A 667 10.85 -10.08 0.51
CA ILE A 667 10.07 -10.09 1.75
C ILE A 667 8.69 -9.50 1.52
N ALA A 668 8.63 -8.30 0.92
CA ALA A 668 7.40 -7.55 0.76
C ALA A 668 7.51 -6.51 -0.36
N ALA A 669 6.38 -5.90 -0.72
CA ALA A 669 6.33 -4.75 -1.61
C ALA A 669 5.28 -3.75 -1.13
N GLY A 670 5.35 -2.53 -1.63
CA GLY A 670 4.29 -1.55 -1.45
C GLY A 670 4.31 -0.50 -2.55
N ASP A 671 3.22 0.25 -2.64
CA ASP A 671 3.01 1.29 -3.64
C ASP A 671 2.22 2.45 -2.99
N ALA A 672 1.26 3.04 -3.72
CA ALA A 672 0.34 4.07 -3.25
C ALA A 672 -0.37 3.64 -1.97
N TYR A 673 -0.74 4.62 -1.14
CA TYR A 673 -1.35 4.38 0.17
C TYR A 673 -0.43 3.52 1.04
N SER A 674 0.82 3.98 1.20
CA SER A 674 1.89 3.18 1.81
C SER A 674 1.52 2.64 3.19
N SER A 675 0.68 3.34 3.95
CA SER A 675 0.19 2.88 5.26
C SER A 675 -0.70 1.63 5.22
N ARG A 676 -1.18 1.21 4.04
CA ARG A 676 -1.89 -0.08 3.84
C ARG A 676 -0.92 -1.27 3.80
N HIS A 677 0.37 -1.03 3.57
CA HIS A 677 1.40 -2.04 3.30
C HIS A 677 2.30 -2.29 4.53
N VAL A 678 1.71 -2.69 5.65
CA VAL A 678 2.43 -2.91 6.92
C VAL A 678 2.84 -4.38 7.08
N TYR A 679 4.13 -4.63 7.26
CA TYR A 679 4.68 -5.98 7.36
C TYR A 679 5.42 -6.19 8.67
N LYS A 680 5.30 -7.40 9.24
CA LYS A 680 6.11 -7.81 10.37
C LYS A 680 7.49 -8.23 9.87
N LEU A 681 8.53 -7.52 10.30
CA LEU A 681 9.92 -7.76 9.94
C LEU A 681 10.70 -8.24 11.16
N ASP A 682 11.64 -9.15 10.96
CA ASP A 682 12.50 -9.66 12.02
C ASP A 682 13.76 -8.81 12.19
N LYS A 683 14.57 -9.14 13.20
CA LYS A 683 15.87 -8.50 13.41
C LYS A 683 16.77 -8.86 12.23
N GLY A 684 17.42 -7.87 11.61
CA GLY A 684 18.29 -8.12 10.47
C GLY A 684 18.58 -6.88 9.63
N ASP A 685 19.34 -7.09 8.56
CA ASP A 685 19.67 -6.07 7.58
C ASP A 685 18.76 -6.21 6.36
N TYR A 686 18.23 -5.09 5.89
CA TYR A 686 17.27 -5.03 4.81
C TYR A 686 17.68 -4.03 3.73
N THR A 687 17.29 -4.32 2.49
CA THR A 687 17.43 -3.44 1.34
C THR A 687 16.07 -3.14 0.74
N ILE A 688 15.73 -1.87 0.59
CA ILE A 688 14.55 -1.43 -0.17
C ILE A 688 15.02 -1.01 -1.56
N LYS A 689 14.40 -1.55 -2.60
CA LYS A 689 14.52 -1.03 -3.95
C LYS A 689 13.24 -0.31 -4.33
N MET A 690 13.32 0.88 -4.88
CA MET A 690 12.18 1.66 -5.34
C MET A 690 12.33 1.99 -6.82
N HIS A 691 11.23 1.89 -7.55
CA HIS A 691 11.19 2.05 -9.01
C HIS A 691 10.21 3.13 -9.42
N VAL A 692 10.76 4.20 -9.99
CA VAL A 692 10.00 5.34 -10.52
C VAL A 692 10.17 5.42 -12.02
N ARG A 693 9.08 5.66 -12.74
CA ARG A 693 9.06 5.66 -14.21
C ARG A 693 8.56 6.99 -14.75
N HIS A 694 9.18 7.43 -15.84
CA HIS A 694 8.71 8.59 -16.60
C HIS A 694 9.33 8.63 -18.00
N GLU A 695 8.63 9.20 -18.99
CA GLU A 695 9.18 9.36 -20.35
C GLU A 695 10.13 10.55 -20.48
N ARG A 696 9.93 11.59 -19.66
CA ARG A 696 10.84 12.73 -19.56
C ARG A 696 11.91 12.42 -18.51
N ARG A 697 13.11 12.08 -18.97
CA ARG A 697 14.28 11.81 -18.13
C ARG A 697 14.57 12.93 -17.14
N GLU A 698 14.42 14.18 -17.56
CA GLU A 698 14.68 15.37 -16.72
C GLU A 698 13.85 15.42 -15.42
N LEU A 699 12.65 14.82 -15.41
CA LEU A 699 11.84 14.74 -14.20
C LEU A 699 12.36 13.67 -13.23
N LEU A 700 13.01 12.62 -13.73
CA LEU A 700 13.66 11.59 -12.91
C LEU A 700 14.97 12.11 -12.32
N ASP A 701 15.75 12.88 -13.09
CA ASP A 701 17.00 13.48 -12.61
C ASP A 701 16.76 14.36 -11.36
N LYS A 702 15.60 15.05 -11.29
CA LYS A 702 15.20 15.87 -10.12
C LYS A 702 14.95 15.09 -8.84
N ILE A 703 14.73 13.78 -8.93
CA ILE A 703 14.39 12.90 -7.80
C ILE A 703 15.40 11.76 -7.63
N ILE A 704 16.60 11.87 -8.21
CA ILE A 704 17.64 10.83 -8.12
C ILE A 704 18.13 10.58 -6.68
N ASP A 705 18.03 11.59 -5.81
CA ASP A 705 18.38 11.51 -4.38
C ASP A 705 17.16 11.46 -3.45
N LEU A 706 16.00 11.04 -3.97
CA LEU A 706 14.72 11.06 -3.27
C LEU A 706 14.78 10.27 -1.95
N PRO A 707 14.59 10.92 -0.77
CA PRO A 707 14.56 10.21 0.49
C PRO A 707 13.22 9.48 0.69
N ILE A 708 13.28 8.35 1.39
CA ILE A 708 12.09 7.62 1.86
C ILE A 708 12.07 7.59 3.39
N GLN A 709 10.90 7.26 3.94
CA GLN A 709 10.70 7.07 5.37
C GLN A 709 10.41 5.60 5.64
N VAL A 710 11.10 5.02 6.61
CA VAL A 710 10.74 3.72 7.19
C VAL A 710 10.04 3.99 8.52
N VAL A 711 8.78 3.59 8.60
CA VAL A 711 7.94 3.76 9.80
C VAL A 711 7.89 2.44 10.53
N GLN A 712 8.39 2.40 11.75
CA GLN A 712 8.49 1.21 12.59
C GLN A 712 7.59 1.35 13.82
N LYS A 713 6.82 0.32 14.15
CA LYS A 713 6.04 0.30 15.39
C LYS A 713 6.95 0.11 16.60
N LEU A 714 6.69 0.85 17.67
CA LEU A 714 7.40 0.67 18.94
C LEU A 714 6.79 -0.50 19.70
N GLN A 715 7.63 -1.34 20.31
CA GLN A 715 7.18 -2.45 21.16
C GLN A 715 6.36 -1.96 22.36
N ASN A 716 6.80 -0.85 22.96
CA ASN A 716 6.11 -0.16 24.04
C ASN A 716 5.86 1.29 23.61
N GLN A 717 4.61 1.74 23.69
CA GLN A 717 4.28 3.14 23.45
C GLN A 717 4.97 4.05 24.48
N ILE A 718 5.43 5.21 24.05
CA ILE A 718 6.09 6.19 24.90
C ILE A 718 5.11 7.31 25.20
N ASN A 719 4.78 7.49 26.48
CA ASN A 719 3.92 8.59 26.90
C ASN A 719 4.78 9.79 27.34
N LEU A 720 4.39 10.99 26.91
CA LEU A 720 4.97 12.25 27.39
C LEU A 720 4.07 12.84 28.48
N ASP A 721 4.70 13.44 29.48
CA ASP A 721 3.99 14.09 30.57
C ASP A 721 3.45 15.46 30.15
N VAL A 722 2.19 15.73 30.49
CA VAL A 722 1.51 17.00 30.20
C VAL A 722 1.19 17.72 31.50
N TYR A 723 1.37 19.04 31.52
CA TYR A 723 1.26 19.89 32.70
C TYR A 723 0.38 21.11 32.43
N ASN A 724 -0.46 21.50 33.40
CA ASN A 724 -1.34 22.69 33.30
C ASN A 724 -0.63 24.01 33.61
N SER A 725 0.58 23.95 34.19
CA SER A 725 1.30 25.16 34.61
C SER A 725 2.78 25.02 34.27
N HIS A 726 3.35 26.08 33.71
CA HIS A 726 4.75 26.11 33.29
C HIS A 726 5.72 25.81 34.45
N HIS A 727 5.49 26.41 35.63
CA HIS A 727 6.38 26.21 36.78
C HIS A 727 6.42 24.75 37.27
N GLN A 728 5.29 24.02 37.26
CA GLN A 728 5.27 22.59 37.59
C GLN A 728 5.98 21.74 36.54
N ALA A 729 5.87 22.12 35.26
CA ALA A 729 6.56 21.43 34.18
C ALA A 729 8.09 21.55 34.30
N THR A 730 8.60 22.73 34.69
CA THR A 730 10.04 22.97 34.89
C THR A 730 10.65 22.12 36.01
N ILE A 731 9.88 21.81 37.04
CA ILE A 731 10.33 21.00 38.20
C ILE A 731 9.91 19.53 38.11
N PHE A 732 9.31 19.09 36.99
CA PHE A 732 8.72 17.76 36.83
C PHE A 732 7.76 17.38 37.96
N GLY A 733 6.95 18.35 38.40
CA GLY A 733 6.06 18.26 39.55
C GLY A 733 4.69 17.67 39.22
N LYS A 734 3.63 18.35 39.64
CA LYS A 734 2.26 17.85 39.49
C LYS A 734 1.79 17.87 38.02
N LYS A 735 1.51 16.69 37.47
CA LYS A 735 0.96 16.48 36.11
C LYS A 735 -0.46 17.04 35.98
N SER A 736 -0.91 17.27 34.74
CA SER A 736 -2.28 17.66 34.43
C SER A 736 -3.29 16.66 34.97
N SER A 737 -4.24 17.12 35.78
CA SER A 737 -5.43 16.36 36.17
C SER A 737 -6.59 16.63 35.22
N CYS A 738 -7.68 15.88 35.33
CA CYS A 738 -8.94 16.17 34.63
C CYS A 738 -9.45 17.57 35.02
N PHE A 739 -9.93 18.33 34.04
CA PHE A 739 -10.64 19.60 34.23
C PHE A 739 -11.74 19.78 33.19
N VAL A 740 -12.64 20.73 33.39
CA VAL A 740 -13.75 21.02 32.46
C VAL A 740 -13.48 22.33 31.75
N MET A 741 -13.60 22.34 30.43
CA MET A 741 -13.65 23.56 29.63
C MET A 741 -15.10 23.88 29.30
N THR A 742 -15.53 25.10 29.61
CA THR A 742 -16.89 25.57 29.35
C THR A 742 -16.92 26.46 28.09
N PRO A 743 -18.04 26.51 27.37
CA PRO A 743 -18.23 27.45 26.26
C PRO A 743 -17.97 28.89 26.72
N ASN A 744 -17.28 29.68 25.89
CA ASN A 744 -16.86 31.05 26.19
C ASN A 744 -15.88 31.19 27.39
N GLY A 745 -15.32 30.08 27.87
CA GLY A 745 -14.27 30.10 28.89
C GLY A 745 -12.93 30.65 28.38
N ALA A 746 -11.98 30.83 29.31
CA ALA A 746 -10.63 31.26 28.98
C ALA A 746 -9.85 30.16 28.22
N LEU A 747 -8.86 30.58 27.43
CA LEU A 747 -7.93 29.67 26.75
C LEU A 747 -7.13 28.87 27.79
N CYS A 748 -6.93 27.59 27.54
CA CYS A 748 -6.16 26.71 28.42
C CYS A 748 -4.78 26.47 27.80
N ASN A 749 -3.70 26.76 28.54
CA ASN A 749 -2.33 26.47 28.09
C ASN A 749 -1.81 25.18 28.72
N LEU A 750 -1.39 24.23 27.90
CA LEU A 750 -0.78 22.97 28.30
C LEU A 750 0.70 23.00 27.96
N ASN A 751 1.53 22.43 28.83
CA ASN A 751 2.97 22.29 28.63
C ASN A 751 3.32 20.80 28.54
N ILE A 752 4.01 20.39 27.48
CA ILE A 752 4.42 19.01 27.24
C ILE A 752 5.91 18.88 27.60
N GLY A 753 6.21 17.92 28.47
CA GLY A 753 7.56 17.62 28.93
C GLY A 753 8.39 16.89 27.87
N SER A 754 9.70 17.11 27.90
CA SER A 754 10.66 16.42 27.03
C SER A 754 10.91 14.98 27.49
N LEU A 755 11.35 14.13 26.56
CA LEU A 755 11.78 12.77 26.86
C LEU A 755 13.08 12.76 27.70
N SER A 756 13.19 11.85 28.67
CA SER A 756 14.42 11.70 29.47
C SER A 756 15.58 11.13 28.64
N ILE A 757 16.81 11.54 28.98
CA ILE A 757 18.03 11.10 28.30
C ILE A 757 18.18 9.57 28.38
N ASP A 758 17.84 8.94 29.51
CA ASP A 758 17.92 7.49 29.67
C ASP A 758 17.01 6.73 28.68
N LYS A 759 15.82 7.27 28.38
CA LYS A 759 14.91 6.68 27.38
C LYS A 759 15.47 6.82 25.96
N ILE A 760 16.10 7.96 25.65
CA ILE A 760 16.76 8.19 24.35
C ILE A 760 17.92 7.20 24.15
N ILE A 761 18.77 7.03 25.17
CA ILE A 761 19.92 6.11 25.13
C ILE A 761 19.45 4.66 25.03
N SER A 762 18.46 4.25 25.83
CA SER A 762 17.95 2.87 25.81
C SER A 762 17.29 2.47 24.49
N LEU A 763 16.61 3.43 23.84
CA LEU A 763 16.01 3.24 22.51
C LEU A 763 16.99 3.45 21.35
N LYS A 764 18.24 3.83 21.64
CA LYS A 764 19.30 4.11 20.64
C LYS A 764 18.85 5.10 19.57
N LEU A 765 18.13 6.15 19.97
CA LEU A 765 17.64 7.15 19.03
C LEU A 765 18.80 8.05 18.55
N LEU A 766 18.80 8.36 17.26
CA LEU A 766 19.84 9.16 16.61
C LEU A 766 19.27 10.51 16.14
N PRO A 767 20.13 11.53 15.92
CA PRO A 767 19.71 12.76 15.26
C PRO A 767 19.03 12.47 13.92
N GLY A 768 17.91 13.14 13.66
CA GLY A 768 17.09 12.94 12.46
C GLY A 768 16.02 11.85 12.58
N HIS A 769 16.04 11.03 13.64
CA HIS A 769 14.91 10.17 13.98
C HIS A 769 13.72 11.00 14.46
N CYS A 770 12.51 10.55 14.12
CA CYS A 770 11.27 11.14 14.57
C CYS A 770 10.41 10.09 15.26
N LEU A 771 10.00 10.33 16.50
CA LEU A 771 8.95 9.53 17.13
C LEU A 771 7.60 10.13 16.76
N ALA A 772 6.72 9.32 16.19
CA ALA A 772 5.39 9.74 15.77
C ALA A 772 4.30 9.02 16.57
N GLY A 773 3.23 9.75 16.85
CA GLY A 773 2.03 9.23 17.47
C GLY A 773 1.02 10.35 17.57
N ASN A 774 0.21 10.32 18.62
CA ASN A 774 -0.94 11.20 18.70
C ASN A 774 -1.02 11.90 20.05
N ILE A 775 -1.61 13.09 20.03
CA ILE A 775 -2.12 13.78 21.22
C ILE A 775 -3.65 13.75 21.21
N ILE A 776 -4.23 13.48 22.37
CA ILE A 776 -5.67 13.41 22.60
C ILE A 776 -6.00 14.31 23.79
N TYR A 777 -7.06 15.10 23.70
CA TYR A 777 -7.48 16.02 24.77
C TYR A 777 -8.72 15.57 25.51
N ALA A 778 -9.71 15.01 24.80
CA ALA A 778 -10.96 14.58 25.39
C ALA A 778 -10.76 13.46 26.43
N LYS A 779 -11.46 13.57 27.57
CA LYS A 779 -11.54 12.48 28.56
C LYS A 779 -12.56 11.41 28.17
N ASP A 780 -13.63 11.81 27.48
CA ASP A 780 -14.67 10.91 27.00
C ASP A 780 -14.08 9.78 26.13
N GLU A 781 -14.48 8.53 26.41
CA GLU A 781 -13.92 7.35 25.73
C GLU A 781 -14.22 7.32 24.22
N ASN A 782 -15.32 7.94 23.80
CA ASN A 782 -15.66 8.04 22.38
C ASN A 782 -14.85 9.16 21.71
N GLY A 783 -14.76 10.33 22.35
CA GLY A 783 -13.90 11.44 21.94
C GLY A 783 -12.44 11.01 21.75
N LYS A 784 -11.88 10.20 22.67
CA LYS A 784 -10.50 9.68 22.56
C LYS A 784 -10.20 8.92 21.27
N LYS A 785 -11.21 8.35 20.62
CA LYS A 785 -11.06 7.55 19.40
C LYS A 785 -11.10 8.39 18.13
N VAL A 786 -11.61 9.62 18.20
CA VAL A 786 -11.93 10.43 17.01
C VAL A 786 -11.29 11.82 17.04
N ASP A 787 -11.16 12.45 18.22
CA ASP A 787 -10.49 13.73 18.43
C ASP A 787 -8.99 13.49 18.65
N ILE A 788 -8.33 13.01 17.59
CA ILE A 788 -6.94 12.58 17.58
C ILE A 788 -6.13 13.53 16.70
N TYR A 789 -5.03 14.05 17.23
CA TYR A 789 -4.15 14.98 16.50
C TYR A 789 -2.73 14.41 16.37
N ASP A 790 -2.12 14.64 15.22
CA ASP A 790 -0.77 14.16 14.92
C ASP A 790 0.28 14.86 15.79
N PHE A 791 1.12 14.06 16.45
CA PHE A 791 2.22 14.53 17.27
C PHE A 791 3.53 13.89 16.81
N LYS A 792 4.50 14.74 16.43
CA LYS A 792 5.83 14.34 15.99
C LYS A 792 6.88 14.91 16.92
N TYR A 793 7.78 14.05 17.38
CA TYR A 793 8.87 14.38 18.28
C TYR A 793 10.21 14.10 17.62
N PHE A 794 10.94 15.15 17.25
CA PHE A 794 12.19 15.07 16.52
C PHE A 794 13.40 15.04 17.44
N ILE A 795 14.33 14.13 17.15
CA ILE A 795 15.61 14.03 17.85
C ILE A 795 16.64 14.89 17.11
N THR A 796 17.21 15.87 17.82
CA THR A 796 18.19 16.82 17.28
C THR A 796 19.62 16.56 17.75
N ASP A 797 19.77 15.99 18.95
CA ASP A 797 21.05 15.99 19.66
C ASP A 797 21.79 14.65 19.51
N THR A 798 23.13 14.74 19.57
CA THR A 798 24.00 13.55 19.60
C THR A 798 24.28 13.13 21.03
N PHE A 799 23.74 11.97 21.42
CA PHE A 799 23.98 11.40 22.75
C PHE A 799 25.17 10.45 22.69
N LYS A 800 26.37 10.95 22.96
CA LYS A 800 27.50 10.06 23.26
C LYS A 800 27.27 9.49 24.66
N PRO A 801 27.37 8.16 24.87
CA PRO A 801 27.53 7.63 26.20
C PRO A 801 28.69 8.38 26.83
N LYS A 802 28.54 8.89 28.07
CA LYS A 802 29.72 9.29 28.83
C LYS A 802 30.59 8.04 28.94
N ASN A 803 31.61 7.95 28.09
CA ASN A 803 32.75 7.09 28.38
C ASN A 803 33.11 7.44 29.82
N GLY A 804 33.06 6.45 30.70
CA GLY A 804 33.63 6.61 32.04
C GLY A 804 34.96 7.33 31.87
N LEU A 805 35.16 8.39 32.66
CA LEU A 805 36.39 9.17 32.70
C LEU A 805 37.56 8.21 32.42
N LYS A 806 38.27 8.40 31.29
CA LYS A 806 39.56 7.76 31.12
C LYS A 806 40.38 8.24 32.31
N LEU A 807 40.50 7.39 33.33
CA LEU A 807 41.49 7.55 34.36
C LEU A 807 42.81 7.60 33.61
N VAL A 808 43.53 8.69 33.80
CA VAL A 808 44.88 8.90 33.31
C VAL A 808 45.68 7.66 33.71
N GLU A 809 46.16 6.91 32.71
CA GLU A 809 47.05 5.79 32.94
C GLU A 809 48.33 6.30 33.62
N GLU A 810 48.73 5.65 34.70
CA GLU A 810 50.09 5.76 35.19
C GLU A 810 51.04 5.15 34.13
N SER A 811 51.69 6.04 33.39
CA SER A 811 52.93 5.89 32.62
C SER A 811 53.18 4.56 31.89
N LYS A 812 52.47 4.30 30.78
CA LYS A 812 53.07 3.56 29.66
C LYS A 812 53.88 4.54 28.79
N THR A 813 55.02 4.10 28.28
CA THR A 813 55.78 4.90 27.31
C THR A 813 55.05 4.90 25.96
N LYS A 814 55.17 5.98 25.17
CA LYS A 814 54.60 6.02 23.81
C LYS A 814 55.08 4.86 22.91
N LEU A 815 56.25 4.31 23.22
CA LEU A 815 56.80 3.14 22.53
C LEU A 815 56.05 1.85 22.89
N GLU A 816 55.65 1.67 24.15
CA GLU A 816 54.82 0.55 24.59
C GLU A 816 53.40 0.63 24.02
N GLU A 817 52.79 1.82 24.02
CA GLU A 817 51.48 2.03 23.37
C GLU A 817 51.55 1.75 21.85
N PHE A 818 52.62 2.18 21.18
CA PHE A 818 52.85 1.88 19.77
C PHE A 818 53.02 0.37 19.54
N ASN A 819 53.79 -0.32 20.38
CA ASN A 819 54.01 -1.76 20.26
C ASN A 819 52.73 -2.58 20.53
N GLU A 820 51.90 -2.18 21.49
CA GLU A 820 50.58 -2.79 21.75
C GLU A 820 49.63 -2.58 20.56
N ALA A 821 49.53 -1.36 20.04
CA ALA A 821 48.70 -1.06 18.88
C ALA A 821 49.18 -1.79 17.61
N MET A 822 50.50 -1.89 17.41
CA MET A 822 51.11 -2.67 16.33
C MET A 822 50.81 -4.16 16.48
N CYS A 823 50.86 -4.70 17.69
CA CYS A 823 50.53 -6.08 18.00
C CYS A 823 49.07 -6.42 17.68
N GLU A 824 48.13 -5.61 18.19
CA GLU A 824 46.69 -5.76 17.89
C GLU A 824 46.41 -5.61 16.39
N SER A 825 47.10 -4.71 15.70
CA SER A 825 46.98 -4.56 14.24
C SER A 825 47.47 -5.81 13.49
N LYS A 826 48.61 -6.40 13.89
CA LYS A 826 49.14 -7.63 13.28
C LYS A 826 48.23 -8.84 13.54
N PHE A 827 47.65 -8.97 14.74
CA PHE A 827 46.64 -10.00 15.04
C PHE A 827 45.40 -9.87 14.16
N ASN A 828 44.85 -8.65 14.07
CA ASN A 828 43.72 -8.37 13.19
C ASN A 828 44.06 -8.64 11.71
N TRP A 829 45.29 -8.41 11.29
CA TRP A 829 45.73 -8.73 9.94
C TRP A 829 45.85 -10.23 9.69
N LEU A 830 46.39 -10.99 10.65
CA LEU A 830 46.48 -12.44 10.59
C LEU A 830 45.11 -13.10 10.37
N THR A 831 44.06 -12.65 11.08
CA THR A 831 42.69 -13.18 10.90
C THR A 831 42.07 -12.90 9.53
N LYS A 832 42.60 -11.92 8.78
CA LYS A 832 42.11 -11.53 7.45
C LYS A 832 42.90 -12.14 6.30
N LEU A 833 44.08 -12.70 6.57
CA LEU A 833 44.89 -13.37 5.56
C LEU A 833 44.27 -14.72 5.20
N GLU A 834 44.37 -15.10 3.93
CA GLU A 834 44.06 -16.47 3.53
C GLU A 834 45.14 -17.42 4.08
N TYR A 835 44.71 -18.61 4.51
CA TYR A 835 45.62 -19.65 4.95
C TYR A 835 46.60 -20.05 3.83
N GLY A 836 47.89 -19.78 4.04
CA GLY A 836 48.95 -20.00 3.06
C GLY A 836 50.33 -19.73 3.65
N GLU A 837 51.34 -19.54 2.80
CA GLU A 837 52.71 -19.28 3.26
C GLU A 837 52.85 -17.94 4.01
N ASP A 838 52.19 -16.89 3.53
CA ASP A 838 52.32 -15.56 4.11
C ASP A 838 51.68 -15.45 5.49
N SER A 839 50.54 -16.11 5.71
CA SER A 839 49.92 -16.14 7.03
C SER A 839 50.69 -17.00 8.03
N ARG A 840 51.33 -18.09 7.58
CA ARG A 840 52.27 -18.87 8.41
C ARG A 840 53.48 -18.04 8.82
N LYS A 841 54.14 -17.36 7.87
CA LYS A 841 55.28 -16.47 8.17
C LYS A 841 54.90 -15.40 9.18
N LEU A 842 53.73 -14.77 9.02
CA LEU A 842 53.26 -13.76 9.97
C LEU A 842 52.98 -14.36 11.34
N TYR A 843 52.36 -15.53 11.41
CA TYR A 843 52.10 -16.23 12.67
C TYR A 843 53.40 -16.60 13.38
N ASP A 844 54.38 -17.15 12.66
CA ASP A 844 55.70 -17.50 13.20
C ASP A 844 56.41 -16.24 13.72
N THR A 845 56.41 -15.16 12.93
CA THR A 845 56.97 -13.85 13.33
C THR A 845 56.28 -13.31 14.60
N LEU A 846 54.95 -13.43 14.70
CA LEU A 846 54.19 -13.00 15.86
C LEU A 846 54.52 -13.82 17.12
N CYS A 847 54.73 -15.13 16.97
CA CYS A 847 55.17 -16.01 18.04
C CYS A 847 56.61 -15.67 18.50
N GLU A 848 57.48 -15.27 17.59
CA GLU A 848 58.86 -14.84 17.88
C GLU A 848 58.90 -13.46 18.57
N GLU A 849 58.18 -12.46 18.05
CA GLU A 849 58.24 -11.07 18.52
C GLU A 849 57.52 -10.84 19.85
N TYR A 850 56.35 -11.46 20.05
CA TYR A 850 55.49 -11.23 21.22
C TYR A 850 55.44 -12.42 22.19
N GLY A 851 56.20 -13.47 21.87
CA GLY A 851 56.32 -14.71 22.61
C GLY A 851 55.17 -15.67 22.36
N ASP A 852 55.50 -16.96 22.25
CA ASP A 852 54.56 -18.11 22.20
C ASP A 852 53.60 -18.17 23.41
N LYS A 853 53.75 -17.25 24.37
CA LYS A 853 52.96 -17.10 25.60
C LYS A 853 51.73 -16.18 25.47
N ASN A 854 51.42 -15.63 24.29
CA ASN A 854 50.18 -14.86 24.10
C ASN A 854 49.08 -15.71 23.43
N ALA A 855 48.07 -16.12 24.21
CA ALA A 855 46.96 -16.96 23.74
C ALA A 855 46.12 -16.34 22.61
N SER A 856 46.15 -15.01 22.45
CA SER A 856 45.41 -14.30 21.38
C SER A 856 46.01 -14.56 19.99
N VAL A 857 47.33 -14.82 19.92
CA VAL A 857 48.03 -15.15 18.66
C VAL A 857 47.50 -16.48 18.11
N HIS A 858 47.40 -17.48 18.99
CA HIS A 858 46.96 -18.83 18.66
C HIS A 858 45.48 -18.88 18.27
N THR A 859 44.62 -18.12 18.94
CA THR A 859 43.20 -17.99 18.55
C THR A 859 43.01 -17.23 17.23
N SER A 860 43.81 -16.19 16.98
CA SER A 860 43.83 -15.50 15.68
C SER A 860 44.30 -16.43 14.55
N TRP A 861 45.24 -17.33 14.84
CA TRP A 861 45.70 -18.36 13.91
C TRP A 861 44.62 -19.39 13.60
N ILE A 862 43.86 -19.86 14.59
CA ILE A 862 42.70 -20.72 14.39
C ILE A 862 41.67 -20.05 13.46
N GLN A 863 41.42 -18.76 13.65
CA GLN A 863 40.52 -17.98 12.79
C GLN A 863 41.05 -17.79 11.37
N CYS A 864 42.37 -17.75 11.17
CA CYS A 864 42.98 -17.73 9.83
C CYS A 864 42.86 -19.10 9.14
N ILE A 865 43.08 -20.21 9.86
CA ILE A 865 42.99 -21.57 9.30
C ILE A 865 41.55 -21.90 8.86
N GLU A 866 40.58 -21.63 9.74
CA GLU A 866 39.16 -21.79 9.43
C GLU A 866 38.40 -20.53 9.90
N PRO A 867 38.24 -19.55 8.98
CA PRO A 867 37.44 -18.36 9.19
C PRO A 867 35.96 -18.66 9.49
N GLU A 868 35.27 -17.73 10.13
CA GLU A 868 33.84 -17.86 10.49
C GLU A 868 32.92 -18.17 9.29
N ASP A 869 33.15 -17.55 8.13
CA ASP A 869 32.39 -17.74 6.90
C ASP A 869 32.74 -19.04 6.16
N LYS A 870 33.86 -19.67 6.50
CA LYS A 870 34.33 -20.94 5.91
C LYS A 870 34.22 -22.12 6.88
N LYS A 871 33.50 -21.96 8.00
CA LYS A 871 33.20 -23.02 8.96
C LYS A 871 32.50 -24.21 8.29
N ARG A 872 32.99 -25.41 8.57
CA ARG A 872 32.44 -26.64 8.00
C ARG A 872 31.41 -27.27 8.92
N PHE A 873 30.25 -27.60 8.36
CA PHE A 873 29.20 -28.33 9.06
C PHE A 873 29.21 -29.82 8.67
N PRO A 874 28.52 -30.71 9.41
CA PRO A 874 28.49 -32.16 9.17
C PRO A 874 28.13 -32.69 7.77
N TYR A 875 27.70 -31.82 6.84
CA TYR A 875 27.22 -32.21 5.50
C TYR A 875 28.29 -32.11 4.38
N PHE A 876 29.57 -32.36 4.67
CA PHE A 876 30.66 -32.28 3.68
C PHE A 876 30.92 -33.60 2.93
N GLU A 877 31.47 -33.51 1.71
CA GLU A 877 31.98 -34.67 0.98
C GLU A 877 33.40 -35.02 1.45
N ILE A 878 33.69 -36.32 1.65
CA ILE A 878 34.95 -36.74 2.26
C ILE A 878 36.22 -36.27 1.50
N PRO A 879 36.25 -36.19 0.15
CA PRO A 879 37.39 -35.63 -0.58
C PRO A 879 37.74 -34.19 -0.21
N ASP A 880 36.78 -33.43 0.32
CA ASP A 880 36.98 -32.04 0.71
C ASP A 880 37.63 -31.91 2.11
N PHE A 881 37.79 -33.00 2.86
CA PHE A 881 38.30 -32.99 4.23
C PHE A 881 39.82 -32.77 4.31
N ASP A 882 40.24 -31.65 4.91
CA ASP A 882 41.66 -31.31 5.09
C ASP A 882 42.12 -31.71 6.49
N LEU A 883 42.69 -32.92 6.58
CA LEU A 883 43.16 -33.50 7.84
C LEU A 883 44.25 -32.65 8.51
N GLU A 884 45.11 -32.01 7.72
CA GLU A 884 46.24 -31.23 8.24
C GLU A 884 45.76 -29.93 8.88
N LYS A 885 44.76 -29.25 8.32
CA LYS A 885 44.13 -28.08 8.95
C LYS A 885 43.50 -28.41 10.30
N VAL A 886 42.78 -29.52 10.41
CA VAL A 886 42.13 -29.95 11.66
C VAL A 886 43.17 -30.20 12.75
N LYS A 887 44.27 -30.90 12.43
CA LYS A 887 45.39 -31.10 13.37
C LYS A 887 46.04 -29.78 13.80
N LEU A 888 46.22 -28.83 12.88
CA LEU A 888 46.77 -27.51 13.20
C LEU A 888 45.86 -26.71 14.13
N ILE A 889 44.54 -26.80 13.97
CA ILE A 889 43.57 -26.16 14.87
C ILE A 889 43.69 -26.74 16.29
N ILE A 890 43.79 -28.07 16.41
CA ILE A 890 43.96 -28.74 17.72
C ILE A 890 45.27 -28.27 18.39
N ALA A 891 46.38 -28.29 17.66
CA ALA A 891 47.69 -27.88 18.17
C ALA A 891 47.75 -26.39 18.56
N ALA A 892 47.05 -25.52 17.84
CA ALA A 892 46.94 -24.11 18.19
C ALA A 892 46.05 -23.90 19.43
N ALA A 893 44.94 -24.63 19.55
CA ALA A 893 44.05 -24.54 20.69
C ALA A 893 44.73 -25.05 21.97
N ASP A 894 45.46 -26.15 21.90
CA ASP A 894 46.24 -26.67 23.04
C ASP A 894 47.29 -25.67 23.53
N ARG A 895 47.99 -25.00 22.60
CA ARG A 895 48.92 -23.92 22.96
C ARG A 895 48.21 -22.74 23.61
N ALA A 896 47.05 -22.33 23.10
CA ALA A 896 46.26 -21.25 23.71
C ALA A 896 45.80 -21.59 25.14
N LEU A 897 45.38 -22.85 25.37
CA LEU A 897 44.88 -23.31 26.66
C LEU A 897 45.98 -23.54 27.70
N ALA A 898 47.18 -23.97 27.27
CA ALA A 898 48.33 -24.16 28.17
C ALA A 898 48.87 -22.84 28.75
N ILE A 899 48.57 -21.71 28.11
CA ILE A 899 49.01 -20.38 28.52
C ILE A 899 48.13 -19.80 29.63
N ILE A 900 46.84 -20.09 29.61
CA ILE A 900 45.85 -19.45 30.48
C ILE A 900 45.57 -20.35 31.69
N ASP A 901 45.75 -19.82 32.90
CA ASP A 901 45.33 -20.51 34.12
C ASP A 901 43.80 -20.49 34.23
N GLN A 902 43.19 -21.65 33.99
CA GLN A 902 41.74 -21.82 33.95
C GLN A 902 41.12 -21.84 35.35
N ASP A 903 41.85 -22.34 36.36
CA ASP A 903 41.38 -22.44 37.73
C ASP A 903 41.31 -21.06 38.38
N ASP A 904 42.33 -20.23 38.15
CA ASP A 904 42.35 -18.82 38.59
C ASP A 904 41.21 -18.01 37.94
N LEU A 905 40.94 -18.27 36.66
CA LEU A 905 39.87 -17.59 35.93
C LEU A 905 38.47 -17.99 36.45
N LEU A 906 38.25 -19.27 36.74
CA LEU A 906 37.01 -19.76 37.35
C LEU A 906 36.83 -19.20 38.77
N ALA A 907 37.91 -19.16 39.56
CA ALA A 907 37.90 -18.57 40.89
C ALA A 907 37.48 -17.09 40.85
N PHE A 908 37.93 -16.33 39.85
CA PHE A 908 37.50 -14.94 39.65
C PHE A 908 35.99 -14.79 39.41
N TYR A 909 35.39 -15.61 38.54
CA TYR A 909 33.93 -15.57 38.30
C TYR A 909 33.09 -16.16 39.44
N GLY A 910 33.71 -16.89 40.36
CA GLY A 910 33.07 -17.36 41.61
C GLY A 910 32.81 -16.23 42.63
N ILE A 911 33.41 -15.04 42.45
CA ILE A 911 33.27 -13.90 43.37
C ILE A 911 31.96 -13.13 43.07
N LYS A 912 31.05 -13.04 44.05
CA LYS A 912 29.73 -12.37 43.89
C LYS A 912 29.79 -10.86 43.63
N SER A 913 30.77 -10.14 44.21
CA SER A 913 31.01 -8.73 43.92
C SER A 913 32.46 -8.33 44.23
N ASP A 914 33.20 -7.90 43.22
CA ASP A 914 34.56 -7.39 43.39
C ASP A 914 34.52 -5.89 43.75
N GLN A 915 34.93 -5.54 44.98
CA GLN A 915 34.92 -4.16 45.48
C GLN A 915 36.25 -3.41 45.26
N ARG A 916 37.23 -4.01 44.57
CA ARG A 916 38.52 -3.37 44.30
C ARG A 916 38.36 -2.15 43.36
N PRO A 917 39.14 -1.07 43.54
CA PRO A 917 39.07 0.10 42.65
C PRO A 917 39.32 -0.24 41.17
N GLU A 918 40.18 -1.23 40.91
CA GLU A 918 40.55 -1.73 39.58
C GLU A 918 39.65 -2.87 39.06
N ALA A 919 38.57 -3.21 39.77
CA ALA A 919 37.70 -4.36 39.45
C ALA A 919 37.12 -4.31 38.03
N SER A 920 36.83 -3.11 37.51
CA SER A 920 36.31 -2.94 36.14
C SER A 920 37.34 -3.27 35.06
N LYS A 921 38.62 -2.91 35.27
CA LYS A 921 39.72 -3.24 34.34
C LYS A 921 40.06 -4.72 34.41
N LEU A 922 40.17 -5.28 35.63
CA LEU A 922 40.39 -6.72 35.85
C LEU A 922 39.29 -7.57 35.22
N LYS A 923 38.02 -7.16 35.37
CA LYS A 923 36.88 -7.83 34.72
C LYS A 923 37.00 -7.79 33.20
N THR A 924 37.36 -6.65 32.61
CA THR A 924 37.53 -6.53 31.16
C THR A 924 38.66 -7.43 30.64
N SER A 925 39.78 -7.51 31.37
CA SER A 925 40.91 -8.39 31.04
C SER A 925 40.52 -9.88 31.15
N ASN A 926 39.87 -10.26 32.25
CA ASN A 926 39.44 -11.64 32.48
C ASN A 926 38.30 -12.07 31.54
N ASP A 927 37.39 -11.16 31.16
CA ASP A 927 36.37 -11.40 30.12
C ASP A 927 37.03 -11.71 28.76
N ARG A 928 38.14 -11.04 28.41
CA ARG A 928 38.92 -11.35 27.20
C ARG A 928 39.53 -12.74 27.28
N LEU A 929 40.23 -13.06 28.38
CA LEU A 929 40.84 -14.39 28.58
C LEU A 929 39.79 -15.51 28.56
N LYS A 930 38.64 -15.30 29.20
CA LYS A 930 37.50 -16.22 29.16
C LYS A 930 37.01 -16.47 27.74
N ASN A 931 36.85 -15.43 26.94
CA ASN A 931 36.44 -15.59 25.55
C ASN A 931 37.49 -16.36 24.73
N THR A 932 38.79 -16.13 24.97
CA THR A 932 39.88 -16.88 24.35
C THR A 932 39.86 -18.37 24.73
N VAL A 933 39.65 -18.70 26.02
CA VAL A 933 39.53 -20.09 26.51
C VAL A 933 38.33 -20.79 25.89
N VAL A 934 37.16 -20.14 25.91
CA VAL A 934 35.92 -20.67 25.33
C VAL A 934 36.08 -20.92 23.84
N GLU A 935 36.66 -19.96 23.11
CA GLU A 935 36.94 -20.11 21.68
C GLU A 935 37.87 -21.31 21.45
N ALA A 936 39.02 -21.37 22.10
CA ALA A 936 39.98 -22.46 21.95
C ALA A 936 39.36 -23.83 22.26
N LEU A 937 38.64 -23.98 23.38
CA LEU A 937 37.94 -25.23 23.74
C LEU A 937 36.87 -25.63 22.72
N CYS A 938 36.02 -24.69 22.29
CA CYS A 938 34.96 -25.00 21.31
C CYS A 938 35.55 -25.38 19.95
N ARG A 939 36.60 -24.69 19.50
CA ARG A 939 37.28 -24.97 18.22
C ARG A 939 38.03 -26.30 18.29
N LYS A 940 38.70 -26.62 19.40
CA LYS A 940 39.31 -27.93 19.66
C LYS A 940 38.27 -29.05 19.66
N GLY A 941 37.18 -28.89 20.41
CA GLY A 941 36.10 -29.87 20.49
C GLY A 941 35.47 -30.14 19.12
N ALA A 942 35.17 -29.09 18.35
CA ALA A 942 34.67 -29.24 16.98
C ALA A 942 35.66 -29.97 16.06
N ALA A 943 36.95 -29.65 16.14
CA ALA A 943 38.01 -30.31 15.38
C ALA A 943 38.17 -31.80 15.73
N LEU A 944 38.08 -32.17 17.01
CA LEU A 944 38.09 -33.55 17.45
C LEU A 944 36.85 -34.32 16.99
N CYS A 945 35.66 -33.71 17.06
CA CYS A 945 34.44 -34.29 16.49
C CYS A 945 34.56 -34.51 14.98
N GLN A 946 35.15 -33.56 14.24
CA GLN A 946 35.41 -33.69 12.81
C GLN A 946 36.36 -34.85 12.51
N LEU A 947 37.45 -34.98 13.27
CA LEU A 947 38.41 -36.06 13.14
C LEU A 947 37.77 -37.42 13.44
N TYR A 948 36.98 -37.52 14.52
CA TYR A 948 36.23 -38.72 14.88
C TYR A 948 35.22 -39.10 13.79
N TYR A 949 34.44 -38.13 13.31
CA TYR A 949 33.46 -38.34 12.24
C TYR A 949 34.13 -38.83 10.95
N TYR A 950 35.24 -38.21 10.55
CA TYR A 950 36.04 -38.63 9.39
C TYR A 950 36.56 -40.07 9.55
N ASN A 951 37.18 -40.40 10.69
CA ASN A 951 37.71 -41.74 10.96
C ASN A 951 36.59 -42.80 11.00
N ASN A 952 35.46 -42.50 11.64
CA ASN A 952 34.33 -43.42 11.70
C ASN A 952 33.75 -43.71 10.30
N VAL A 953 33.65 -42.69 9.44
CA VAL A 953 33.12 -42.83 8.07
C VAL A 953 34.12 -43.51 7.12
N MET A 954 35.42 -43.18 7.18
CA MET A 954 36.43 -43.70 6.24
C MET A 954 37.09 -45.03 6.66
N THR A 955 37.41 -45.20 7.94
CA THR A 955 38.23 -46.35 8.40
C THR A 955 37.45 -47.33 9.27
N LYS A 956 36.20 -47.03 9.65
CA LYS A 956 35.36 -47.81 10.59
C LYS A 956 36.05 -48.11 11.93
N LEU A 957 37.09 -47.36 12.29
CA LEU A 957 37.80 -47.48 13.56
C LEU A 957 37.11 -46.56 14.57
N THR A 958 36.42 -47.16 15.55
CA THR A 958 35.85 -46.45 16.70
C THR A 958 36.76 -46.60 17.91
N ASN A 959 37.35 -45.50 18.39
CA ASN A 959 38.10 -45.46 19.64
C ASN A 959 37.23 -44.82 20.73
N GLU A 960 36.89 -45.55 21.79
CA GLU A 960 36.06 -45.04 22.90
C GLU A 960 36.75 -43.90 23.67
N ASN A 961 38.09 -43.85 23.66
CA ASN A 961 38.85 -42.78 24.31
C ASN A 961 38.63 -41.41 23.64
N ASP A 962 38.40 -41.36 22.33
CA ASP A 962 38.20 -40.11 21.58
C ASP A 962 36.86 -39.45 21.96
N LEU A 963 35.81 -40.25 22.22
CA LEU A 963 34.50 -39.75 22.67
C LEU A 963 34.60 -39.16 24.08
N LYS A 964 35.36 -39.82 24.98
CA LYS A 964 35.57 -39.31 26.33
C LYS A 964 36.28 -37.96 26.33
N GLU A 965 37.29 -37.78 25.47
CA GLU A 965 37.98 -36.49 25.33
C GLU A 965 37.02 -35.37 24.85
N ILE A 966 36.11 -35.68 23.92
CA ILE A 966 35.09 -34.74 23.44
C ILE A 966 34.13 -34.34 24.58
N ASP A 967 33.66 -35.30 25.38
CA ASP A 967 32.78 -35.05 26.53
C ASP A 967 33.47 -34.21 27.61
N ASP A 968 34.74 -34.51 27.91
CA ASP A 968 35.56 -33.76 28.88
C ASP A 968 35.73 -32.29 28.44
N ILE A 969 35.93 -32.03 27.14
CA ILE A 969 35.99 -30.66 26.60
C ILE A 969 34.64 -29.95 26.74
N LEU A 970 33.52 -30.62 26.47
CA LEU A 970 32.20 -30.01 26.62
C LEU A 970 31.91 -29.64 28.09
N LEU A 971 32.32 -30.48 29.04
CA LEU A 971 32.22 -30.20 30.47
C LEU A 971 33.09 -28.99 30.86
N GLN A 972 34.32 -28.89 30.34
CA GLN A 972 35.18 -27.72 30.57
C GLN A 972 34.55 -26.42 30.04
N VAL A 973 33.95 -26.44 28.84
CA VAL A 973 33.25 -25.25 28.31
C VAL A 973 32.08 -24.85 29.20
N ALA A 974 31.33 -25.83 29.72
CA ALA A 974 30.17 -25.59 30.59
C ALA A 974 30.54 -24.90 31.92
N CYS A 975 31.80 -25.02 32.38
CA CYS A 975 32.30 -24.29 33.55
C CYS A 975 32.35 -22.77 33.32
N PHE A 976 32.57 -22.34 32.08
CA PHE A 976 32.72 -20.91 31.75
C PHE A 976 31.43 -20.29 31.20
N ILE A 977 30.66 -21.04 30.42
CA ILE A 977 29.46 -20.54 29.73
C ILE A 977 28.31 -21.54 29.90
N SER A 978 27.10 -21.03 30.15
CA SER A 978 25.90 -21.86 30.23
C SER A 978 25.70 -22.69 28.96
N PRO A 979 25.29 -23.98 29.06
CA PRO A 979 24.96 -24.81 27.89
C PRO A 979 23.88 -24.22 26.97
N ASP A 980 23.03 -23.33 27.49
CA ASP A 980 21.98 -22.64 26.73
C ASP A 980 22.43 -21.31 26.11
N SER A 981 23.68 -20.89 26.33
CA SER A 981 24.24 -19.66 25.79
C SER A 981 24.25 -19.65 24.27
N ASP A 982 23.99 -18.49 23.68
CA ASP A 982 23.98 -18.29 22.23
C ASP A 982 25.36 -17.94 21.65
N SER A 983 26.42 -18.45 22.28
CA SER A 983 27.78 -18.27 21.77
C SER A 983 27.94 -18.99 20.43
N LYS A 984 28.37 -18.28 19.38
CA LYS A 984 28.58 -18.84 18.03
C LYS A 984 29.52 -20.05 18.05
N SER A 985 30.55 -20.00 18.87
CA SER A 985 31.58 -21.04 18.97
C SER A 985 31.06 -22.29 19.69
N LEU A 986 30.27 -22.09 20.76
CA LEU A 986 29.58 -23.17 21.45
C LEU A 986 28.51 -23.83 20.57
N ASN A 987 27.72 -23.04 19.84
CA ASN A 987 26.72 -23.55 18.90
C ASN A 987 27.39 -24.42 17.81
N TYR A 988 28.51 -23.96 17.24
CA TYR A 988 29.28 -24.72 16.26
C TYR A 988 29.80 -26.05 16.82
N PHE A 989 30.39 -26.06 18.02
CA PHE A 989 30.84 -27.29 18.67
C PHE A 989 29.68 -28.24 18.97
N ASN A 990 28.57 -27.72 19.50
CA ASN A 990 27.39 -28.52 19.85
C ASN A 990 26.73 -29.17 18.62
N ILE A 991 26.81 -28.56 17.43
CA ILE A 991 26.34 -29.17 16.18
C ILE A 991 27.20 -30.39 15.84
N TRP A 992 28.53 -30.25 15.90
CA TRP A 992 29.47 -31.35 15.66
C TRP A 992 29.34 -32.47 16.68
N HIS A 993 29.26 -32.13 17.96
CA HIS A 993 28.96 -33.07 19.04
C HIS A 993 27.62 -33.78 18.79
N GLY A 994 26.58 -33.04 18.40
CA GLY A 994 25.28 -33.60 18.07
C GLY A 994 25.34 -34.61 16.93
N ALA A 995 26.16 -34.37 15.90
CA ALA A 995 26.34 -35.28 14.77
C ALA A 995 27.06 -36.57 15.18
N VAL A 996 28.11 -36.48 16.00
CA VAL A 996 28.87 -37.63 16.51
C VAL A 996 28.00 -38.53 17.39
N TYR A 997 27.24 -37.93 18.33
CA TYR A 997 26.37 -38.67 19.25
C TYR A 997 24.97 -38.94 18.70
N GLN A 998 24.68 -38.57 17.44
CA GLN A 998 23.37 -38.74 16.79
C GLN A 998 22.19 -38.07 17.54
N ASN A 999 22.48 -36.98 18.25
CA ASN A 999 21.52 -36.17 19.01
C ASN A 999 20.83 -35.12 18.12
N TYR A 1000 20.20 -35.58 17.04
CA TYR A 1000 19.66 -34.72 15.98
C TYR A 1000 18.58 -33.74 16.46
N GLY A 1001 17.80 -34.07 17.49
CA GLY A 1001 16.81 -33.13 18.07
C GLY A 1001 17.47 -31.90 18.70
N ARG A 1002 18.60 -32.08 19.39
CA ARG A 1002 19.41 -30.97 19.93
C ARG A 1002 20.02 -30.15 18.80
N MET A 1003 20.51 -30.81 17.75
CA MET A 1003 21.03 -30.12 16.56
C MET A 1003 19.97 -29.24 15.90
N ILE A 1004 18.77 -29.77 15.65
CA ILE A 1004 17.66 -29.01 15.07
C ILE A 1004 17.35 -27.76 15.91
N LYS A 1005 17.28 -27.90 17.23
CA LYS A 1005 17.02 -26.76 18.14
C LYS A 1005 18.10 -25.67 18.02
N ILE A 1006 19.37 -26.05 17.93
CA ILE A 1006 20.50 -25.10 17.80
C ILE A 1006 20.51 -24.45 16.42
N LEU A 1007 20.33 -25.24 15.36
CA LEU A 1007 20.31 -24.74 13.98
C LEU A 1007 19.16 -23.75 13.76
N LEU A 1008 17.97 -24.03 14.29
CA LEU A 1008 16.84 -23.09 14.24
C LEU A 1008 17.15 -21.79 14.97
N ARG A 1009 17.74 -21.86 16.17
CA ARG A 1009 18.15 -20.66 16.92
C ARG A 1009 19.19 -19.84 16.16
N MET A 1010 20.16 -20.48 15.51
CA MET A 1010 21.14 -19.77 14.68
C MET A 1010 20.48 -19.05 13.50
N LEU A 1011 19.43 -19.65 12.91
CA LEU A 1011 18.67 -19.05 11.81
C LEU A 1011 17.77 -17.89 12.26
N GLU A 1012 17.29 -17.87 13.52
CA GLU A 1012 16.58 -16.72 14.10
C GLU A 1012 17.46 -15.47 14.17
N ASP A 1013 18.78 -15.65 14.26
CA ASP A 1013 19.74 -14.57 14.45
C ASP A 1013 20.30 -14.06 13.11
N LYS A 1014 20.64 -14.99 12.20
CA LYS A 1014 20.99 -14.69 10.80
C LYS A 1014 20.66 -15.87 9.89
N HIS A 1015 19.92 -15.63 8.82
CA HIS A 1015 19.68 -16.63 7.77
C HIS A 1015 20.96 -16.88 6.98
N ILE A 1016 21.55 -18.07 7.18
CA ILE A 1016 22.80 -18.52 6.57
C ILE A 1016 22.51 -19.83 5.84
N LYS A 1017 22.84 -19.87 4.55
CA LYS A 1017 22.55 -21.01 3.67
C LYS A 1017 23.17 -22.30 4.17
N GLU A 1018 24.39 -22.23 4.69
CA GLU A 1018 25.14 -23.36 5.22
C GLU A 1018 24.45 -23.98 6.45
N VAL A 1019 23.91 -23.13 7.34
CA VAL A 1019 23.18 -23.56 8.54
C VAL A 1019 21.86 -24.24 8.15
N GLU A 1020 21.11 -23.65 7.21
CA GLU A 1020 19.84 -24.22 6.74
C GLU A 1020 20.05 -25.51 5.93
N SER A 1021 21.16 -25.60 5.18
CA SER A 1021 21.57 -26.83 4.49
C SER A 1021 21.95 -27.93 5.49
N CYS A 1022 22.64 -27.58 6.59
CA CYS A 1022 22.92 -28.50 7.70
C CYS A 1022 21.61 -28.98 8.38
N LEU A 1023 20.61 -28.11 8.49
CA LEU A 1023 19.30 -28.49 9.02
C LEU A 1023 18.59 -29.49 8.10
N LEU A 1024 18.61 -29.25 6.79
CA LEU A 1024 18.07 -30.20 5.80
C LEU A 1024 18.78 -31.55 5.87
N TRP A 1025 20.12 -31.54 5.95
CA TRP A 1025 20.91 -32.76 6.15
C TRP A 1025 20.50 -33.49 7.44
N THR A 1026 20.35 -32.76 8.55
CA THR A 1026 19.96 -33.32 9.85
C THR A 1026 18.60 -34.00 9.78
N VAL A 1027 17.63 -33.39 9.10
CA VAL A 1027 16.28 -33.95 8.89
C VAL A 1027 16.35 -35.22 8.03
N ASN A 1028 17.12 -35.20 6.94
CA ASN A 1028 17.29 -36.37 6.06
C ASN A 1028 17.94 -37.55 6.78
N VAL A 1029 18.99 -37.30 7.56
CA VAL A 1029 19.71 -38.36 8.29
C VAL A 1029 18.85 -38.94 9.42
N LYS A 1030 18.15 -38.11 10.20
CA LYS A 1030 17.36 -38.58 11.34
C LYS A 1030 16.11 -39.35 10.92
N PHE A 1031 15.37 -38.81 9.95
CA PHE A 1031 14.01 -39.26 9.64
C PHE A 1031 13.90 -40.01 8.32
N GLY A 1032 14.94 -40.00 7.47
CA GLY A 1032 15.00 -40.78 6.25
C GLY A 1032 13.75 -40.64 5.37
N ALA A 1033 13.10 -41.76 5.08
CA ALA A 1033 11.91 -41.79 4.22
C ALA A 1033 10.65 -41.16 4.87
N ASP A 1034 10.55 -41.15 6.20
CA ASP A 1034 9.33 -40.74 6.93
C ASP A 1034 9.10 -39.22 6.91
N ALA A 1035 10.16 -38.43 6.68
CA ALA A 1035 10.10 -36.97 6.61
C ALA A 1035 10.32 -36.40 5.19
N ARG A 1036 10.08 -37.19 4.12
CA ARG A 1036 10.21 -36.72 2.73
C ARG A 1036 9.45 -35.42 2.45
N HIS A 1037 8.29 -35.23 3.08
CA HIS A 1037 7.49 -34.02 2.95
C HIS A 1037 8.20 -32.79 3.55
N ILE A 1038 8.82 -32.92 4.73
CA ILE A 1038 9.59 -31.85 5.39
C ILE A 1038 10.84 -31.53 4.57
N ALA A 1039 11.60 -32.55 4.19
CA ALA A 1039 12.80 -32.39 3.38
C ALA A 1039 12.51 -31.71 2.04
N SER A 1040 11.43 -32.12 1.36
CA SER A 1040 11.00 -31.48 0.11
C SER A 1040 10.59 -30.01 0.33
N ALA A 1041 9.88 -29.70 1.41
CA ALA A 1041 9.51 -28.33 1.74
C ALA A 1041 10.74 -27.45 1.99
N MET A 1042 11.73 -27.96 2.73
CA MET A 1042 13.00 -27.28 3.00
C MET A 1042 13.84 -27.08 1.73
N VAL A 1043 13.91 -28.08 0.85
CA VAL A 1043 14.61 -27.94 -0.46
C VAL A 1043 14.00 -26.81 -1.27
N ASN A 1044 12.67 -26.71 -1.29
CA ASN A 1044 11.98 -25.62 -1.98
C ASN A 1044 12.22 -24.27 -1.29
N ALA A 1045 12.24 -24.24 0.05
CA ALA A 1045 12.53 -23.03 0.82
C ALA A 1045 13.93 -22.48 0.53
N LEU A 1046 14.96 -23.34 0.45
CA LEU A 1046 16.33 -22.93 0.11
C LEU A 1046 16.43 -22.17 -1.23
N ILE A 1047 15.61 -22.53 -2.21
CA ILE A 1047 15.58 -21.86 -3.52
C ILE A 1047 15.01 -20.44 -3.39
N VAL A 1048 14.04 -20.25 -2.51
CA VAL A 1048 13.36 -18.97 -2.26
C VAL A 1048 14.17 -18.07 -1.31
N HIS A 1049 14.80 -18.66 -0.28
CA HIS A 1049 15.55 -17.95 0.75
C HIS A 1049 16.89 -17.39 0.24
N TYR A 1050 17.52 -18.06 -0.74
CA TYR A 1050 18.85 -17.67 -1.25
C TYR A 1050 18.85 -17.49 -2.77
N PRO A 1051 18.08 -16.52 -3.31
CA PRO A 1051 18.06 -16.25 -4.73
C PRO A 1051 19.39 -15.63 -5.19
N LYS A 1052 19.81 -15.91 -6.43
CA LYS A 1052 21.07 -15.37 -6.98
C LYS A 1052 21.01 -13.85 -7.19
N THR A 1053 19.84 -13.36 -7.61
CA THR A 1053 19.57 -11.98 -7.98
C THR A 1053 18.33 -11.46 -7.26
N PHE A 1054 18.22 -10.14 -7.15
CA PHE A 1054 16.98 -9.51 -6.70
C PHE A 1054 15.87 -9.79 -7.71
N ARG A 1055 14.64 -9.93 -7.20
CA ARG A 1055 13.44 -10.01 -8.04
C ARG A 1055 13.35 -8.75 -8.95
N PRO A 1056 13.06 -8.89 -10.25
CA PRO A 1056 12.86 -7.76 -11.16
C PRO A 1056 11.58 -6.97 -10.82
N PHE A 1057 11.49 -5.73 -11.31
CA PHE A 1057 10.34 -4.85 -11.14
C PHE A 1057 9.18 -5.17 -12.09
#